data_AF-A0A3M1V4Y2-F1
#
_entry.id   AF-A0A3M1V4Y2-F1
#
_cell.length_a   1.000
_cell.length_b   1.000
_cell.length_c   1.000
_cell.angle_alpha   90.00
_cell.angle_beta   90.00
_cell.angle_gamma   90.00
#
_symmetry.space_group_name_H-M   'P 1'
#
loop_
_entity.id
_entity.type
_entity.pdbx_description
1 polymer ?
#
loop_
_entity_poly.entity_id
_entity_poly.type
_entity_poly.pdbx_seq_one_letter_code
_entity_poly.pdbx_strand_id
1 'polypeptide(L)'
;NDPSYMPVLPVRTGDGEWLSIELDFPDRTLRLRAWQASVGRVNLYLLDSNDPLNDPADRGITSELYGGGTELRIQQEIVLGIGGYRLLRALGQAPQVCHLNEGHAAFVVLERARDFAQTADVDFTTALTATRAGNLFTTHTPVDAGFDRFAPALLEKYLAGWAQQAGIGMEDLLALGRPPGTGTNEPFNMAWLGIHGSGAVNGVSRLHGEVSRHLFQGLFPRWPVYEVPVAHVTNGVHIPSWDSPAADRLWTEACGKDRWRDELQALEAAIDALSDEQLWAMRTENRNHLVQWIRSRRAHQQVIPGDGAGLLDPNTLTLGFARRFATYKRPALLLHDRDRLHRLLTRHDRPVQLVLAGKAHPKDRDGQRMLREWIQFIRDYGLGNHVVFVADYDLLTAARLVGGVDLWLNTPRRPWEACGTSGMKVLVNGGLNLSELDGWWAEAWTPEVGWALGDGREHDEQWDAHEATQLYDLLERQVVPAFYDRDAQGIPTRWTAMMRRSMATLTPAFSSNRMVRQYTQSYYLPMAQSVSERCADGAALAKAIAQWNEGLYGLWDAIRFGSLMAGSDDREHRVTVQVYLDGIDPDDVRVQLYADPLEGSEPECHDMVRGQPLAGAVNGYLYEIVLPPTRPLGDYTVRVVPHHPLARVPLENNLILWQR
;
A
#
# COMPACT_ATOMS: atom_id res chain seq x y z
N ASN A 1 -7.79 23.43 -15.79
CA ASN A 1 -6.55 23.75 -15.08
C ASN A 1 -5.55 24.26 -16.09
N ASP A 2 -5.13 25.51 -16.00
CA ASP A 2 -4.07 26.06 -16.84
C ASP A 2 -2.74 25.90 -16.07
N PRO A 3 -1.82 25.02 -16.52
CA PRO A 3 -0.57 24.75 -15.82
C PRO A 3 0.33 25.99 -15.66
N SER A 4 0.10 27.06 -16.43
CA SER A 4 0.85 28.32 -16.30
C SER A 4 0.65 29.03 -14.95
N TYR A 5 -0.41 28.70 -14.20
CA TYR A 5 -0.65 29.20 -12.84
C TYR A 5 -0.11 28.27 -11.74
N MET A 6 0.53 27.16 -12.11
CA MET A 6 1.10 26.19 -11.17
C MET A 6 2.62 26.38 -11.05
N PRO A 7 3.25 25.97 -9.93
CA PRO A 7 4.70 26.05 -9.75
C PRO A 7 5.41 24.92 -10.53
N VAL A 8 5.16 24.84 -11.83
CA VAL A 8 5.71 23.85 -12.77
C VAL A 8 6.32 24.55 -13.97
N LEU A 9 7.35 23.96 -14.55
CA LEU A 9 8.02 24.48 -15.73
C LEU A 9 7.83 23.52 -16.91
N PRO A 10 7.68 24.02 -18.16
CA PRO A 10 7.66 23.15 -19.32
C PRO A 10 9.02 22.43 -19.44
N VAL A 11 8.99 21.13 -19.70
CA VAL A 11 10.19 20.36 -20.03
C VAL A 11 10.59 20.67 -21.46
N ARG A 12 11.85 21.07 -21.66
CA ARG A 12 12.36 21.51 -22.97
C ARG A 12 13.48 20.62 -23.48
N THR A 13 13.57 20.52 -24.80
CA THR A 13 14.69 19.90 -25.52
C THR A 13 15.93 20.82 -25.50
N GLY A 14 17.08 20.29 -25.93
CA GLY A 14 18.35 21.03 -25.90
C GLY A 14 18.40 22.27 -26.80
N ASP A 15 17.54 22.33 -27.82
CA ASP A 15 17.31 23.47 -28.70
C ASP A 15 16.27 24.48 -28.16
N GLY A 16 15.69 24.22 -26.98
CA GLY A 16 14.75 25.10 -26.30
C GLY A 16 13.28 24.91 -26.67
N GLU A 17 12.97 24.01 -27.60
CA GLU A 17 11.59 23.64 -27.94
C GLU A 17 10.93 22.83 -26.82
N TRP A 18 9.61 22.69 -26.87
CA TRP A 18 8.90 21.86 -25.89
C TRP A 18 9.16 20.39 -26.18
N LEU A 19 9.60 19.63 -25.17
CA LEU A 19 9.72 18.19 -25.30
C LEU A 19 8.34 17.56 -25.50
N SER A 20 8.19 16.85 -26.62
CA SER A 20 6.99 16.11 -26.99
C SER A 20 7.31 14.61 -27.02
N ILE A 21 6.49 13.81 -26.34
CA ILE A 21 6.54 12.35 -26.38
C ILE A 21 5.39 11.85 -27.24
N GLU A 22 5.68 10.93 -28.16
CA GLU A 22 4.69 10.39 -29.09
C GLU A 22 4.33 8.94 -28.73
N LEU A 23 3.03 8.64 -28.76
CA LEU A 23 2.46 7.30 -28.55
C LEU A 23 1.58 6.92 -29.74
N ASP A 24 1.73 5.68 -30.22
CA ASP A 24 0.94 5.14 -31.31
C ASP A 24 -0.41 4.66 -30.77
N PHE A 25 -1.49 5.34 -31.14
CA PHE A 25 -2.86 4.96 -30.84
C PHE A 25 -3.53 4.42 -32.12
N PRO A 26 -4.70 3.75 -32.01
CA PRO A 26 -5.43 3.28 -33.19
C PRO A 26 -5.69 4.44 -34.16
N ASP A 27 -5.15 4.31 -35.36
CA ASP A 27 -5.29 5.22 -36.50
C ASP A 27 -4.74 6.64 -36.29
N ARG A 28 -3.98 6.91 -35.21
CA ARG A 28 -3.46 8.25 -34.89
C ARG A 28 -2.27 8.23 -33.93
N THR A 29 -1.52 9.33 -33.88
CA THR A 29 -0.43 9.53 -32.91
C THR A 29 -0.87 10.50 -31.83
N LEU A 30 -0.78 10.06 -30.57
CA LEU A 30 -0.99 10.91 -29.40
C LEU A 30 0.32 11.63 -29.04
N ARG A 31 0.28 12.96 -28.95
CA ARG A 31 1.40 13.79 -28.48
C ARG A 31 1.22 14.14 -27.00
N LEU A 32 2.27 13.99 -26.21
CA LEU A 32 2.28 14.34 -24.80
C LEU A 32 3.32 15.42 -24.54
N ARG A 33 2.90 16.49 -23.88
CA ARG A 33 3.80 17.47 -23.27
C ARG A 33 4.23 16.98 -21.91
N ALA A 34 5.35 17.49 -21.43
CA ALA A 34 5.79 17.27 -20.06
C ALA A 34 6.00 18.59 -19.32
N TRP A 35 5.64 18.57 -18.04
CA TRP A 35 5.88 19.62 -17.06
C TRP A 35 6.77 19.06 -15.94
N GLN A 36 7.60 19.92 -15.33
CA GLN A 36 8.50 19.56 -14.24
C GLN A 36 8.23 20.44 -13.01
N ALA A 37 8.11 19.81 -11.85
CA ALA A 37 8.17 20.47 -10.54
C ALA A 37 9.45 20.04 -9.81
N SER A 38 10.16 20.99 -9.18
CA SER A 38 11.29 20.68 -8.32
C SER A 38 10.82 20.47 -6.88
N VAL A 39 10.93 19.25 -6.36
CA VAL A 39 10.52 18.86 -5.02
C VAL A 39 11.74 18.50 -4.19
N GLY A 40 12.32 19.50 -3.51
CA GLY A 40 13.58 19.33 -2.79
C GLY A 40 14.71 18.95 -3.75
N ARG A 41 15.23 17.72 -3.63
CA ARG A 41 16.29 17.17 -4.50
C ARG A 41 15.75 16.31 -5.65
N VAL A 42 14.44 16.17 -5.78
CA VAL A 42 13.78 15.27 -6.73
C VAL A 42 12.98 16.07 -7.75
N ASN A 43 13.00 15.63 -9.01
CA ASN A 43 12.15 16.18 -10.06
C ASN A 43 10.87 15.34 -10.17
N LEU A 44 9.72 16.01 -10.13
CA LEU A 44 8.42 15.42 -10.47
C LEU A 44 8.09 15.81 -11.91
N TYR A 45 7.91 14.81 -12.77
CA TYR A 45 7.45 15.02 -14.14
C TYR A 45 5.96 14.71 -14.27
N LEU A 46 5.23 15.56 -14.98
CA LEU A 46 3.79 15.47 -15.20
C LEU A 46 3.51 15.46 -16.70
N LEU A 47 2.99 14.35 -17.21
CA LEU A 47 2.58 14.23 -18.61
C LEU A 47 1.22 14.90 -18.84
N ASP A 48 1.08 15.53 -20.00
CA ASP A 48 -0.10 16.29 -20.36
C ASP A 48 -0.47 16.05 -21.82
N SER A 49 -1.67 15.48 -22.06
CA SER A 49 -2.18 15.23 -23.40
C SER A 49 -2.86 16.45 -24.02
N ASN A 50 -2.98 17.57 -23.29
CA ASN A 50 -3.57 18.81 -23.79
C ASN A 50 -2.63 19.56 -24.76
N ASP A 51 -2.26 18.91 -25.86
CA ASP A 51 -1.55 19.49 -26.99
C ASP A 51 -2.56 19.95 -28.08
N PRO A 52 -2.43 21.16 -28.66
CA PRO A 52 -3.29 21.63 -29.75
C PRO A 52 -3.25 20.78 -31.03
N LEU A 53 -2.20 19.98 -31.23
CA LEU A 53 -2.07 19.04 -32.35
C LEU A 53 -2.80 17.71 -32.12
N ASN A 54 -3.25 17.45 -30.89
CA ASN A 54 -4.11 16.30 -30.59
C ASN A 54 -5.58 16.62 -30.87
N ASP A 55 -6.34 15.59 -31.21
CA ASP A 55 -7.79 15.68 -31.32
C ASP A 55 -8.43 16.08 -29.97
N PRO A 56 -9.58 16.78 -29.99
CA PRO A 56 -10.24 17.24 -28.76
C PRO A 56 -10.49 16.15 -27.71
N ALA A 57 -10.78 14.91 -28.13
CA ALA A 57 -10.98 13.78 -27.23
C ALA A 57 -9.69 13.35 -26.53
N ASP A 58 -8.56 13.32 -27.27
CA ASP A 58 -7.25 12.92 -26.75
C ASP A 58 -6.67 13.95 -25.78
N ARG A 59 -6.96 15.24 -26.01
CA ARG A 59 -6.67 16.31 -25.05
C ARG A 59 -7.37 16.11 -23.71
N GLY A 60 -8.44 15.33 -23.69
CA GLY A 60 -9.20 14.95 -22.51
C GLY A 60 -8.58 13.84 -21.66
N ILE A 61 -7.58 13.11 -22.15
CA ILE A 61 -6.97 11.96 -21.44
C ILE A 61 -6.42 12.38 -20.08
N THR A 62 -5.77 13.54 -19.98
CA THR A 62 -5.22 14.08 -18.72
C THR A 62 -6.14 15.08 -18.01
N SER A 63 -7.42 15.18 -18.40
CA SER A 63 -8.32 16.23 -17.89
C SER A 63 -8.87 15.98 -16.49
N GLU A 64 -9.13 14.72 -16.13
CA GLU A 64 -9.67 14.34 -14.82
C GLU A 64 -9.07 13.03 -14.28
N LEU A 65 -8.94 12.95 -12.95
CA LEU A 65 -8.43 11.79 -12.24
C LEU A 65 -9.55 10.76 -12.03
N TYR A 66 -9.30 9.49 -12.38
CA TYR A 66 -10.26 8.37 -12.26
C TYR A 66 -11.61 8.62 -12.99
N GLY A 67 -11.54 9.36 -14.09
CA GLY A 67 -12.69 9.77 -14.89
C GLY A 67 -12.98 8.87 -16.09
N GLY A 68 -14.04 9.22 -16.82
CA GLY A 68 -14.45 8.52 -18.04
C GLY A 68 -14.92 7.06 -17.86
N GLY A 69 -14.71 6.26 -18.92
CA GLY A 69 -15.01 4.83 -18.99
C GLY A 69 -13.76 3.98 -19.19
N THR A 70 -13.92 2.67 -19.31
CA THR A 70 -12.82 1.68 -19.42
C THR A 70 -11.80 2.02 -20.51
N GLU A 71 -12.24 2.56 -21.65
CA GLU A 71 -11.32 2.95 -22.73
C GLU A 71 -10.47 4.19 -22.40
N LEU A 72 -11.03 5.20 -21.73
CA LEU A 72 -10.23 6.33 -21.25
C LEU A 72 -9.21 5.86 -20.21
N ARG A 73 -9.60 4.91 -19.37
CA ARG A 73 -8.76 4.38 -18.31
C ARG A 73 -7.52 3.67 -18.85
N ILE A 74 -7.66 2.79 -19.84
CA ILE A 74 -6.49 2.14 -20.46
C ILE A 74 -5.59 3.17 -21.16
N GLN A 75 -6.15 4.19 -21.82
CA GLN A 75 -5.36 5.25 -22.43
C GLN A 75 -4.53 6.02 -21.38
N GLN A 76 -5.12 6.34 -20.23
CA GLN A 76 -4.42 6.98 -19.11
C GLN A 76 -3.26 6.12 -18.58
N GLU A 77 -3.48 4.81 -18.45
CA GLU A 77 -2.45 3.89 -17.98
C GLU A 77 -1.33 3.69 -19.02
N ILE A 78 -1.65 3.68 -20.31
CA ILE A 78 -0.65 3.67 -21.39
C ILE A 78 0.18 4.96 -21.35
N VAL A 79 -0.48 6.12 -21.19
CA VAL A 79 0.20 7.42 -21.04
C VAL A 79 1.15 7.39 -19.83
N LEU A 80 0.70 6.89 -18.68
CA LEU A 80 1.51 6.85 -17.46
C LEU A 80 2.68 5.84 -17.56
N GLY A 81 2.42 4.61 -17.99
CA GLY A 81 3.42 3.55 -18.03
C GLY A 81 4.38 3.68 -19.22
N ILE A 82 3.85 3.65 -20.45
CA ILE A 82 4.64 3.72 -21.68
C ILE A 82 5.16 5.15 -21.90
N GLY A 83 4.25 6.14 -21.87
CA GLY A 83 4.61 7.55 -22.05
C GLY A 83 5.57 8.04 -20.97
N GLY A 84 5.35 7.63 -19.71
CA GLY A 84 6.23 7.96 -18.58
C GLY A 84 7.65 7.44 -18.79
N TYR A 85 7.81 6.18 -19.18
CA TYR A 85 9.14 5.62 -19.43
C TYR A 85 9.83 6.29 -20.62
N ARG A 86 9.11 6.50 -21.74
CA ARG A 86 9.64 7.22 -22.91
C ARG A 86 10.11 8.63 -22.56
N LEU A 87 9.40 9.34 -21.69
CA LEU A 87 9.84 10.64 -21.18
C LEU A 87 11.19 10.54 -20.46
N LEU A 88 11.36 9.56 -19.57
CA LEU A 88 12.62 9.36 -18.86
C LEU A 88 13.77 9.11 -19.86
N ARG A 89 13.55 8.26 -20.87
CA ARG A 89 14.54 7.98 -21.92
C ARG A 89 14.88 9.23 -22.73
N ALA A 90 13.88 10.02 -23.12
CA ALA A 90 14.08 11.28 -23.84
C ALA A 90 14.86 12.33 -23.01
N LEU A 91 14.75 12.27 -21.69
CA LEU A 91 15.54 13.07 -20.74
C LEU A 91 16.95 12.52 -20.49
N GLY A 92 17.36 11.45 -21.18
CA GLY A 92 18.64 10.78 -20.96
C GLY A 92 18.72 10.00 -19.65
N GLN A 93 17.58 9.69 -19.02
CA GLN A 93 17.51 8.95 -17.77
C GLN A 93 17.31 7.45 -18.05
N ALA A 94 18.02 6.62 -17.31
CA ALA A 94 17.96 5.16 -17.36
C ALA A 94 17.84 4.62 -15.93
N PRO A 95 16.65 4.65 -15.32
CA PRO A 95 16.51 4.23 -13.92
C PRO A 95 16.82 2.74 -13.76
N GLN A 96 17.69 2.42 -12.80
CA GLN A 96 17.94 1.01 -12.43
C GLN A 96 16.71 0.42 -11.72
N VAL A 97 15.99 1.21 -10.94
CA VAL A 97 14.80 0.76 -10.22
C VAL A 97 13.58 1.57 -10.65
N CYS A 98 12.52 0.88 -11.07
CA CYS A 98 11.19 1.43 -11.28
C CYS A 98 10.28 0.93 -10.17
N HIS A 99 9.73 1.86 -9.37
CA HIS A 99 8.76 1.54 -8.33
C HIS A 99 7.35 1.89 -8.80
N LEU A 100 6.54 0.85 -8.98
CA LEU A 100 5.17 0.94 -9.46
C LEU A 100 4.24 1.07 -8.26
N ASN A 101 3.48 2.18 -8.24
CA ASN A 101 2.46 2.42 -7.25
C ASN A 101 1.09 1.98 -7.80
N GLU A 102 0.66 0.77 -7.41
CA GLU A 102 -0.53 0.07 -7.92
C GLU A 102 -0.44 -0.30 -9.43
N GLY A 103 -1.42 -1.08 -9.92
CA GLY A 103 -1.47 -1.57 -11.30
C GLY A 103 -1.49 -0.47 -12.37
N HIS A 104 -1.85 0.77 -12.03
CA HIS A 104 -1.99 1.88 -12.99
C HIS A 104 -0.71 2.21 -13.77
N ALA A 105 0.44 1.93 -13.18
CA ALA A 105 1.75 2.16 -13.79
C ALA A 105 2.31 0.90 -14.49
N ALA A 106 1.61 -0.24 -14.48
CA ALA A 106 2.19 -1.54 -14.83
C ALA A 106 2.67 -1.65 -16.28
N PHE A 107 2.15 -0.83 -17.21
CA PHE A 107 2.69 -0.78 -18.57
C PHE A 107 4.15 -0.29 -18.66
N VAL A 108 4.71 0.31 -17.60
CA VAL A 108 6.15 0.60 -17.51
C VAL A 108 7.00 -0.67 -17.63
N VAL A 109 6.50 -1.82 -17.15
CA VAL A 109 7.16 -3.12 -17.27
C VAL A 109 7.41 -3.44 -18.74
N LEU A 110 6.36 -3.29 -19.55
CA LEU A 110 6.38 -3.60 -20.98
C LEU A 110 7.34 -2.68 -21.72
N GLU A 111 7.20 -1.36 -21.56
CA GLU A 111 8.03 -0.40 -22.31
C GLU A 111 9.50 -0.47 -21.89
N ARG A 112 9.79 -0.72 -20.61
CA ARG A 112 11.15 -0.93 -20.12
C ARG A 112 11.79 -2.17 -20.73
N ALA A 113 11.06 -3.29 -20.81
CA ALA A 113 11.54 -4.51 -21.45
C ALA A 113 11.77 -4.29 -22.95
N ARG A 114 10.85 -3.61 -23.66
CA ARG A 114 11.02 -3.27 -25.09
C ARG A 114 12.26 -2.40 -25.34
N ASP A 115 12.44 -1.31 -24.59
CA ASP A 115 13.61 -0.42 -24.72
C ASP A 115 14.91 -1.18 -24.45
N PHE A 116 14.94 -2.05 -23.44
CA PHE A 116 16.12 -2.90 -23.18
C PHE A 116 16.36 -3.93 -24.29
N ALA A 117 15.32 -4.59 -24.81
CA ALA A 117 15.42 -5.54 -25.92
C ALA A 117 16.08 -4.92 -27.14
N GLN A 118 15.66 -3.70 -27.50
CA GLN A 118 16.21 -2.95 -28.64
C GLN A 118 17.65 -2.48 -28.40
N THR A 119 17.96 -2.00 -27.19
CA THR A 119 19.30 -1.46 -26.88
C THR A 119 20.34 -2.54 -26.66
N ALA A 120 19.95 -3.71 -26.13
CA ALA A 120 20.84 -4.84 -25.86
C ALA A 120 20.83 -5.91 -26.97
N ASP A 121 19.99 -5.74 -28.00
CA ASP A 121 19.80 -6.68 -29.11
C ASP A 121 19.47 -8.12 -28.64
N VAL A 122 18.39 -8.22 -27.87
CA VAL A 122 17.88 -9.49 -27.32
C VAL A 122 16.38 -9.61 -27.53
N ASP A 123 15.86 -10.84 -27.44
CA ASP A 123 14.41 -11.08 -27.50
C ASP A 123 13.69 -10.49 -26.27
N PHE A 124 12.37 -10.31 -26.39
CA PHE A 124 11.55 -9.70 -25.35
C PHE A 124 11.54 -10.50 -24.05
N THR A 125 11.54 -11.83 -24.11
CA THR A 125 11.52 -12.70 -22.91
C THR A 125 12.81 -12.55 -22.12
N THR A 126 13.95 -12.54 -22.79
CA THR A 126 15.25 -12.22 -22.18
C THR A 126 15.23 -10.82 -21.57
N ALA A 127 14.71 -9.82 -22.29
CA ALA A 127 14.69 -8.44 -21.82
C ALA A 127 13.76 -8.23 -20.60
N LEU A 128 12.60 -8.89 -20.58
CA LEU A 128 11.70 -8.90 -19.44
C LEU A 128 12.36 -9.57 -18.24
N THR A 129 13.03 -10.71 -18.45
CA THR A 129 13.81 -11.42 -17.41
C THR A 129 14.93 -10.55 -16.83
N ALA A 130 15.59 -9.74 -17.66
CA ALA A 130 16.61 -8.80 -17.20
C ALA A 130 15.99 -7.66 -16.37
N THR A 131 15.03 -6.96 -16.95
CA THR A 131 14.50 -5.70 -16.40
C THR A 131 13.59 -5.90 -15.20
N ARG A 132 12.89 -7.04 -15.09
CA ARG A 132 12.01 -7.33 -13.95
C ARG A 132 12.71 -7.29 -12.61
N ALA A 133 13.99 -7.65 -12.55
CA ALA A 133 14.80 -7.58 -11.31
C ALA A 133 14.88 -6.16 -10.73
N GLY A 134 14.70 -5.14 -11.56
CA GLY A 134 14.65 -3.74 -11.17
C GLY A 134 13.24 -3.15 -11.06
N ASN A 135 12.18 -3.94 -11.14
CA ASN A 135 10.79 -3.49 -11.01
C ASN A 135 10.23 -3.89 -9.65
N LEU A 136 9.78 -2.91 -8.86
CA LEU A 136 9.11 -3.12 -7.56
C LEU A 136 7.64 -2.78 -7.71
N PHE A 137 6.75 -3.70 -7.34
CA PHE A 137 5.30 -3.46 -7.35
C PHE A 137 4.74 -3.32 -5.93
N THR A 138 4.16 -2.17 -5.61
CA THR A 138 3.41 -1.97 -4.36
C THR A 138 1.91 -1.99 -4.63
N THR A 139 1.18 -2.87 -3.95
CA THR A 139 -0.29 -2.88 -3.96
C THR A 139 -0.85 -2.08 -2.77
N HIS A 140 -1.93 -1.34 -3.00
CA HIS A 140 -2.68 -0.60 -1.97
C HIS A 140 -4.13 -1.08 -1.85
N THR A 141 -4.51 -2.06 -2.65
CA THR A 141 -5.89 -2.50 -2.82
C THR A 141 -6.17 -3.73 -1.96
N PRO A 142 -7.08 -3.63 -0.97
CA PRO A 142 -7.38 -4.73 -0.05
C PRO A 142 -8.45 -5.69 -0.58
N VAL A 143 -9.02 -5.45 -1.78
CA VAL A 143 -10.11 -6.26 -2.36
C VAL A 143 -9.95 -6.43 -3.86
N ASP A 144 -10.16 -7.64 -4.38
CA ASP A 144 -9.93 -7.96 -5.80
C ASP A 144 -10.73 -7.07 -6.78
N ALA A 145 -11.95 -6.70 -6.41
CA ALA A 145 -12.81 -5.82 -7.22
C ALA A 145 -12.24 -4.40 -7.39
N GLY A 146 -11.19 -4.03 -6.64
CA GLY A 146 -10.50 -2.74 -6.75
C GLY A 146 -9.45 -2.68 -7.85
N PHE A 147 -9.06 -3.81 -8.45
CA PHE A 147 -8.05 -3.84 -9.51
C PHE A 147 -8.64 -3.46 -10.88
N ASP A 148 -7.89 -2.64 -11.63
CA ASP A 148 -8.24 -2.30 -13.01
C ASP A 148 -8.13 -3.56 -13.90
N ARG A 149 -9.22 -3.86 -14.62
CA ARG A 149 -9.34 -5.00 -15.54
C ARG A 149 -9.84 -4.54 -16.89
N PHE A 150 -9.24 -5.06 -17.94
CA PHE A 150 -9.55 -4.68 -19.32
C PHE A 150 -9.90 -5.89 -20.17
N ALA A 151 -10.88 -5.72 -21.06
CA ALA A 151 -11.24 -6.76 -22.01
C ALA A 151 -10.08 -7.01 -23.00
N PRO A 152 -9.83 -8.27 -23.41
CA PRO A 152 -8.70 -8.59 -24.30
C PRO A 152 -8.73 -7.82 -25.63
N ALA A 153 -9.91 -7.66 -26.23
CA ALA A 153 -10.09 -6.89 -27.47
C ALA A 153 -9.70 -5.41 -27.32
N LEU A 154 -9.85 -4.84 -26.11
CA LEU A 154 -9.43 -3.46 -25.85
C LEU A 154 -7.89 -3.36 -25.75
N LEU A 155 -7.23 -4.35 -25.14
CA LEU A 155 -5.77 -4.44 -25.12
C LEU A 155 -5.23 -4.59 -26.53
N GLU A 156 -5.79 -5.51 -27.32
CA GLU A 156 -5.39 -5.75 -28.70
C GLU A 156 -5.52 -4.48 -29.55
N LYS A 157 -6.64 -3.76 -29.41
CA LYS A 157 -6.85 -2.47 -30.09
C LYS A 157 -5.68 -1.49 -29.87
N TYR A 158 -5.22 -1.32 -28.63
CA TYR A 158 -4.20 -0.32 -28.30
C TYR A 158 -2.76 -0.83 -28.34
N LEU A 159 -2.52 -2.13 -28.17
CA LEU A 159 -1.17 -2.69 -28.00
C LEU A 159 -0.74 -3.63 -29.12
N ALA A 160 -1.58 -3.96 -30.12
CA ALA A 160 -1.15 -4.83 -31.22
C ALA A 160 0.07 -4.29 -31.98
N GLY A 161 0.06 -3.00 -32.32
CA GLY A 161 1.21 -2.35 -32.97
C GLY A 161 2.45 -2.30 -32.06
N TRP A 162 2.23 -2.06 -30.76
CA TRP A 162 3.32 -2.11 -29.77
C TRP A 162 3.93 -3.51 -29.65
N ALA A 163 3.09 -4.55 -29.57
CA ALA A 163 3.51 -5.95 -29.43
C ALA A 163 4.34 -6.40 -30.64
N GLN A 164 3.94 -6.00 -31.84
CA GLN A 164 4.71 -6.24 -33.07
C GLN A 164 6.09 -5.58 -33.01
N GLN A 165 6.18 -4.33 -32.55
CA GLN A 165 7.47 -3.63 -32.39
C GLN A 165 8.35 -4.24 -31.29
N ALA A 166 7.73 -4.82 -30.25
CA ALA A 166 8.43 -5.49 -29.16
C ALA A 166 8.82 -6.94 -29.49
N GLY A 167 8.30 -7.53 -30.57
CA GLY A 167 8.58 -8.91 -30.96
C GLY A 167 7.92 -9.95 -30.06
N ILE A 168 6.79 -9.62 -29.42
CA ILE A 168 6.00 -10.52 -28.57
C ILE A 168 4.63 -10.81 -29.22
N GLY A 169 4.16 -12.05 -29.12
CA GLY A 169 2.81 -12.42 -29.54
C GLY A 169 1.73 -11.79 -28.67
N MET A 170 0.56 -11.48 -29.24
CA MET A 170 -0.53 -10.90 -28.45
C MET A 170 -1.04 -11.85 -27.35
N GLU A 171 -1.00 -13.16 -27.60
CA GLU A 171 -1.36 -14.18 -26.60
C GLU A 171 -0.40 -14.17 -25.41
N ASP A 172 0.92 -14.14 -25.66
CA ASP A 172 1.95 -14.04 -24.63
C ASP A 172 1.85 -12.73 -23.85
N LEU A 173 1.57 -11.60 -24.53
CA LEU A 173 1.33 -10.33 -23.87
C LEU A 173 0.14 -10.42 -22.93
N LEU A 174 -0.99 -10.97 -23.38
CA LEU A 174 -2.19 -11.14 -22.56
C LEU A 174 -1.95 -12.09 -21.38
N ALA A 175 -1.11 -13.11 -21.55
CA ALA A 175 -0.76 -14.05 -20.50
C ALA A 175 -0.08 -13.35 -19.30
N LEU A 176 0.66 -12.25 -19.52
CA LEU A 176 1.27 -11.47 -18.44
C LEU A 176 0.26 -10.83 -17.47
N GLY A 177 -0.99 -10.66 -17.89
CA GLY A 177 -2.07 -10.10 -17.07
C GLY A 177 -3.12 -11.14 -16.68
N ARG A 178 -2.77 -12.43 -16.65
CA ARG A 178 -3.68 -13.57 -16.40
C ARG A 178 -3.06 -14.62 -15.48
N PRO A 179 -3.83 -15.44 -14.75
CA PRO A 179 -3.30 -16.58 -14.02
C PRO A 179 -3.01 -17.74 -14.98
N PRO A 180 -2.11 -18.65 -14.60
CA PRO A 180 -1.86 -19.88 -15.36
C PRO A 180 -3.15 -20.70 -15.59
N GLY A 181 -3.29 -21.28 -16.78
CA GLY A 181 -4.39 -22.20 -17.09
C GLY A 181 -5.76 -21.57 -17.31
N THR A 182 -5.84 -20.25 -17.48
CA THR A 182 -7.09 -19.54 -17.80
C THR A 182 -7.33 -19.43 -19.32
N GLY A 183 -8.60 -19.27 -19.71
CA GLY A 183 -8.99 -19.18 -21.12
C GLY A 183 -8.66 -17.81 -21.75
N THR A 184 -8.66 -17.76 -23.08
CA THR A 184 -8.30 -16.58 -23.87
C THR A 184 -9.22 -15.36 -23.70
N ASN A 185 -10.39 -15.54 -23.10
CA ASN A 185 -11.37 -14.47 -22.83
C ASN A 185 -11.23 -13.84 -21.43
N GLU A 186 -10.34 -14.35 -20.57
CA GLU A 186 -10.15 -13.78 -19.22
C GLU A 186 -9.70 -12.32 -19.34
N PRO A 187 -10.32 -11.37 -18.60
CA PRO A 187 -9.90 -9.98 -18.58
C PRO A 187 -8.44 -9.83 -18.14
N PHE A 188 -7.73 -8.89 -18.77
CA PHE A 188 -6.37 -8.54 -18.41
C PHE A 188 -6.35 -7.75 -17.10
N ASN A 189 -5.70 -8.27 -16.07
CA ASN A 189 -5.59 -7.63 -14.76
C ASN A 189 -4.25 -6.89 -14.63
N MET A 190 -4.32 -5.59 -14.37
CA MET A 190 -3.13 -4.73 -14.28
C MET A 190 -2.25 -5.02 -13.07
N ALA A 191 -2.83 -5.48 -11.95
CA ALA A 191 -2.04 -5.91 -10.81
C ALA A 191 -1.23 -7.18 -11.12
N TRP A 192 -1.79 -8.09 -11.93
CA TRP A 192 -1.08 -9.30 -12.35
C TRP A 192 0.08 -8.98 -13.30
N LEU A 193 -0.10 -8.05 -14.23
CA LEU A 193 1.01 -7.50 -15.02
C LEU A 193 2.10 -6.91 -14.11
N GLY A 194 1.68 -6.12 -13.10
CA GLY A 194 2.59 -5.55 -12.11
C GLY A 194 3.42 -6.61 -11.38
N ILE A 195 2.80 -7.72 -10.96
CA ILE A 195 3.46 -8.83 -10.25
C ILE A 195 4.37 -9.62 -11.18
N HIS A 196 3.87 -10.09 -12.33
CA HIS A 196 4.66 -10.86 -13.30
C HIS A 196 5.86 -10.07 -13.82
N GLY A 197 5.70 -8.75 -13.97
CA GLY A 197 6.72 -7.83 -14.42
C GLY A 197 7.75 -7.40 -13.38
N SER A 198 7.60 -7.85 -12.13
CA SER A 198 8.40 -7.37 -11.00
C SER A 198 9.30 -8.44 -10.40
N GLY A 199 10.38 -7.99 -9.78
CA GLY A 199 11.34 -8.80 -9.01
C GLY A 199 11.04 -8.78 -7.51
N ALA A 200 10.13 -7.91 -7.08
CA ALA A 200 9.64 -7.83 -5.72
C ALA A 200 8.24 -7.24 -5.66
N VAL A 201 7.46 -7.66 -4.66
CA VAL A 201 6.09 -7.19 -4.41
C VAL A 201 5.89 -6.91 -2.92
N ASN A 202 5.19 -5.82 -2.59
CA ASN A 202 4.84 -5.52 -1.20
C ASN A 202 3.44 -4.91 -1.02
N GLY A 203 2.86 -5.16 0.15
CA GLY A 203 1.74 -4.39 0.71
C GLY A 203 2.22 -3.19 1.53
N VAL A 204 1.26 -2.44 2.09
CA VAL A 204 1.51 -1.15 2.75
C VAL A 204 1.26 -1.11 4.26
N SER A 205 1.01 -2.27 4.85
CA SER A 205 1.04 -2.59 6.28
C SER A 205 1.25 -4.10 6.41
N ARG A 206 1.58 -4.59 7.61
CA ARG A 206 1.78 -6.02 7.87
C ARG A 206 0.52 -6.83 7.54
N LEU A 207 -0.63 -6.43 8.08
CA LEU A 207 -1.91 -7.08 7.82
C LEU A 207 -2.28 -7.03 6.33
N HIS A 208 -2.01 -5.91 5.64
CA HIS A 208 -2.25 -5.83 4.21
C HIS A 208 -1.33 -6.75 3.39
N GLY A 209 -0.10 -7.02 3.84
CA GLY A 209 0.75 -8.04 3.26
C GLY A 209 0.09 -9.42 3.30
N GLU A 210 -0.48 -9.79 4.45
CA GLU A 210 -1.22 -11.05 4.64
C GLU A 210 -2.46 -11.13 3.75
N VAL A 211 -3.28 -10.06 3.70
CA VAL A 211 -4.45 -9.97 2.81
C VAL A 211 -4.02 -10.10 1.34
N SER A 212 -2.95 -9.42 0.94
CA SER A 212 -2.46 -9.43 -0.44
C SER A 212 -1.97 -10.81 -0.88
N ARG A 213 -1.39 -11.62 0.02
CA ARG A 213 -1.03 -13.01 -0.29
C ARG A 213 -2.24 -13.84 -0.70
N HIS A 214 -3.37 -13.68 0.00
CA HIS A 214 -4.62 -14.33 -0.36
C HIS A 214 -5.17 -13.84 -1.70
N LEU A 215 -5.14 -12.51 -1.95
CA LEU A 215 -5.60 -11.91 -3.20
C LEU A 215 -4.82 -12.42 -4.42
N PHE A 216 -3.51 -12.63 -4.26
CA PHE A 216 -2.63 -13.04 -5.36
C PHE A 216 -2.33 -14.55 -5.42
N GLN A 217 -2.96 -15.35 -4.54
CA GLN A 217 -2.79 -16.81 -4.51
C GLN A 217 -3.06 -17.47 -5.87
N GLY A 218 -3.97 -16.91 -6.68
CA GLY A 218 -4.29 -17.41 -8.02
C GLY A 218 -3.09 -17.41 -8.99
N LEU A 219 -2.06 -16.59 -8.75
CA LEU A 219 -0.82 -16.58 -9.54
C LEU A 219 0.18 -17.66 -9.12
N PHE A 220 -0.01 -18.25 -7.94
CA PHE A 220 0.90 -19.22 -7.33
C PHE A 220 0.14 -20.51 -6.98
N PRO A 221 -0.36 -21.24 -7.99
CA PRO A 221 -1.15 -22.45 -7.75
C PRO A 221 -0.34 -23.48 -6.95
N ARG A 222 -1.00 -24.11 -5.96
CA ARG A 222 -0.41 -25.12 -5.07
C ARG A 222 0.72 -24.62 -4.15
N TRP A 223 1.13 -23.37 -4.21
CA TRP A 223 2.02 -22.79 -3.21
C TRP A 223 1.25 -22.49 -1.92
N PRO A 224 1.85 -22.69 -0.74
CA PRO A 224 1.24 -22.28 0.52
C PRO A 224 1.07 -20.77 0.56
N VAL A 225 -0.04 -20.30 1.14
CA VAL A 225 -0.36 -18.85 1.16
C VAL A 225 0.71 -18.02 1.84
N TYR A 226 1.40 -18.58 2.82
CA TYR A 226 2.49 -17.92 3.57
C TYR A 226 3.73 -17.67 2.72
N GLU A 227 3.90 -18.42 1.62
CA GLU A 227 5.04 -18.30 0.69
C GLU A 227 4.69 -17.56 -0.60
N VAL A 228 3.44 -17.09 -0.75
CA VAL A 228 3.10 -16.14 -1.81
C VAL A 228 4.00 -14.90 -1.63
N PRO A 229 4.77 -14.48 -2.65
CA PRO A 229 5.94 -13.59 -2.51
C PRO A 229 5.55 -12.12 -2.37
N VAL A 230 4.70 -11.82 -1.39
CA VAL A 230 4.25 -10.48 -1.03
C VAL A 230 4.74 -10.19 0.38
N ALA A 231 5.62 -9.19 0.48
CA ALA A 231 6.10 -8.66 1.74
C ALA A 231 5.30 -7.40 2.13
N HIS A 232 5.82 -6.57 3.03
CA HIS A 232 5.22 -5.29 3.36
C HIS A 232 6.26 -4.22 3.67
N VAL A 233 5.91 -2.97 3.35
CA VAL A 233 6.55 -1.78 3.88
C VAL A 233 5.45 -0.88 4.39
N THR A 234 5.35 -0.75 5.72
CA THR A 234 4.32 0.09 6.34
C THR A 234 4.46 1.53 5.87
N ASN A 235 3.35 2.16 5.47
CA ASN A 235 3.39 3.56 5.07
C ASN A 235 3.92 4.48 6.17
N GLY A 236 4.33 5.68 5.78
CA GLY A 236 4.66 6.76 6.68
C GLY A 236 4.25 8.11 6.11
N VAL A 237 4.19 9.12 6.97
CA VAL A 237 3.84 10.48 6.58
C VAL A 237 5.03 11.42 6.72
N HIS A 238 5.14 12.39 5.82
CA HIS A 238 6.18 13.42 5.90
C HIS A 238 5.88 14.38 7.04
N ILE A 239 6.47 14.12 8.20
CA ILE A 239 6.15 14.80 9.47
C ILE A 239 6.19 16.33 9.37
N PRO A 240 7.20 16.97 8.73
CA PRO A 240 7.25 18.44 8.61
C PRO A 240 6.12 19.05 7.76
N SER A 241 5.38 18.26 6.99
CA SER A 241 4.19 18.75 6.27
C SER A 241 2.93 18.76 7.14
N TRP A 242 2.97 18.09 8.29
CA TRP A 242 1.79 17.85 9.13
C TRP A 242 1.95 18.37 10.56
N ASP A 243 3.13 18.81 10.99
CA ASP A 243 3.29 19.46 12.28
C ASP A 243 2.69 20.87 12.27
N SER A 244 1.96 21.18 13.33
CA SER A 244 1.44 22.52 13.55
C SER A 244 2.58 23.45 13.99
N PRO A 245 2.40 24.78 13.91
CA PRO A 245 3.38 25.71 14.45
C PRO A 245 3.69 25.50 15.95
N ALA A 246 2.70 25.06 16.75
CA ALA A 246 2.90 24.76 18.16
C ALA A 246 3.69 23.46 18.37
N ALA A 247 3.40 22.44 17.57
CA ALA A 247 4.16 21.19 17.58
C ALA A 247 5.60 21.44 17.11
N ASP A 248 5.81 22.13 15.99
CA ASP A 248 7.15 22.45 15.48
C ASP A 248 8.02 23.14 16.54
N ARG A 249 7.45 24.10 17.30
CA ARG A 249 8.18 24.75 18.41
C ARG A 249 8.56 23.75 19.51
N LEU A 250 7.59 23.00 20.04
CA LEU A 250 7.82 22.01 21.09
C LEU A 250 8.89 20.98 20.69
N TRP A 251 8.76 20.39 19.49
CA TRP A 251 9.71 19.42 18.98
C TRP A 251 11.08 20.05 18.68
N THR A 252 11.14 21.32 18.26
CA THR A 252 12.41 22.05 18.07
C THR A 252 13.11 22.30 19.40
N GLU A 253 12.38 22.67 20.45
CA GLU A 253 12.93 22.89 21.78
C GLU A 253 13.45 21.58 22.39
N ALA A 254 12.73 20.47 22.19
CA ALA A 254 13.11 19.16 22.71
C ALA A 254 14.27 18.50 21.95
N CYS A 255 14.23 18.55 20.61
CA CYS A 255 15.08 17.72 19.75
C CYS A 255 15.97 18.52 18.77
N GLY A 256 15.85 19.84 18.74
CA GLY A 256 16.50 20.70 17.75
C GLY A 256 15.73 20.84 16.44
N LYS A 257 16.13 21.82 15.61
CA LYS A 257 15.44 22.14 14.34
C LYS A 257 15.66 21.08 13.27
N ASP A 258 16.79 20.37 13.32
CA ASP A 258 17.18 19.34 12.35
C ASP A 258 16.75 17.92 12.75
N ARG A 259 15.89 17.77 13.78
CA ARG A 259 15.40 16.50 14.34
C ARG A 259 14.91 15.43 13.35
N TRP A 260 14.46 15.84 12.17
CA TRP A 260 13.96 14.94 11.12
C TRP A 260 15.00 14.59 10.05
N ARG A 261 16.26 15.04 10.18
CA ARG A 261 17.32 14.78 9.20
C ARG A 261 18.16 13.56 9.56
N ASP A 262 18.32 13.29 10.86
CA ASP A 262 19.19 12.25 11.39
C ASP A 262 18.40 11.00 11.85
N GLU A 263 19.09 10.11 12.55
CA GLU A 263 18.55 8.93 13.23
C GLU A 263 17.40 9.29 14.19
N LEU A 264 16.25 8.64 14.04
CA LEU A 264 15.02 8.98 14.75
C LEU A 264 14.93 8.39 16.17
N GLN A 265 15.86 7.50 16.56
CA GLN A 265 15.83 6.75 17.81
C GLN A 265 15.98 7.68 19.04
N ALA A 266 16.71 8.79 18.91
CA ALA A 266 16.88 9.75 19.98
C ALA A 266 15.61 10.58 20.28
N LEU A 267 14.62 10.56 19.38
CA LEU A 267 13.40 11.37 19.51
C LEU A 267 12.47 10.85 20.62
N GLU A 268 12.44 9.54 20.85
CA GLU A 268 11.58 8.93 21.88
C GLU A 268 11.94 9.48 23.27
N ALA A 269 13.22 9.37 23.66
CA ALA A 269 13.71 9.83 24.95
C ALA A 269 13.54 11.35 25.16
N ALA A 270 13.69 12.15 24.10
CA ALA A 270 13.51 13.60 24.17
C ALA A 270 12.05 13.99 24.45
N ILE A 271 11.08 13.27 23.88
CA ILE A 271 9.65 13.50 24.15
C ILE A 271 9.24 12.97 25.51
N ASP A 272 9.79 11.82 25.93
CA ASP A 272 9.53 11.28 27.26
C ASP A 272 9.98 12.25 28.37
N ALA A 273 11.03 13.06 28.12
CA ALA A 273 11.54 14.04 29.07
C ALA A 273 10.73 15.35 29.17
N LEU A 274 9.76 15.61 28.28
CA LEU A 274 8.93 16.83 28.33
C LEU A 274 8.06 16.86 29.59
N SER A 275 7.65 18.03 30.07
CA SER A 275 6.67 18.11 31.14
C SER A 275 5.23 17.94 30.61
N ASP A 276 4.30 17.51 31.47
CA ASP A 276 2.89 17.36 31.09
C ASP A 276 2.27 18.73 30.73
N GLU A 277 2.72 19.80 31.38
CA GLU A 277 2.33 21.19 31.08
C GLU A 277 2.71 21.58 29.65
N GLN A 278 3.93 21.26 29.21
CA GLN A 278 4.40 21.59 27.87
C GLN A 278 3.56 20.90 26.79
N LEU A 279 3.28 19.60 26.98
CA LEU A 279 2.45 18.84 26.05
C LEU A 279 1.00 19.36 26.02
N TRP A 280 0.42 19.62 27.20
CA TRP A 280 -0.96 20.09 27.28
C TRP A 280 -1.15 21.52 26.76
N ALA A 281 -0.15 22.39 26.95
CA ALA A 281 -0.13 23.74 26.38
C ALA A 281 -0.14 23.69 24.84
N MET A 282 0.72 22.85 24.24
CA MET A 282 0.77 22.65 22.79
C MET A 282 -0.56 22.13 22.24
N ARG A 283 -1.18 21.14 22.91
CA ARG A 283 -2.48 20.58 22.54
C ARG A 283 -3.61 21.62 22.63
N THR A 284 -3.61 22.44 23.68
CA THR A 284 -4.60 23.50 23.89
C THR A 284 -4.49 24.59 22.83
N GLU A 285 -3.27 25.04 22.50
CA GLU A 285 -3.05 26.03 21.43
C GLU A 285 -3.55 25.51 20.08
N ASN A 286 -3.22 24.26 19.76
CA ASN A 286 -3.65 23.59 18.55
C ASN A 286 -5.19 23.50 18.42
N ARG A 287 -5.89 23.12 19.49
CA ARG A 287 -7.35 23.05 19.50
C ARG A 287 -7.98 24.43 19.30
N ASN A 288 -7.44 25.44 19.98
CA ASN A 288 -7.88 26.82 19.83
C ASN A 288 -7.74 27.33 18.39
N HIS A 289 -6.60 27.07 17.74
CA HIS A 289 -6.41 27.42 16.33
C HIS A 289 -7.44 26.76 15.40
N LEU A 290 -7.77 25.49 15.62
CA LEU A 290 -8.79 24.81 14.82
C LEU A 290 -10.18 25.43 15.03
N VAL A 291 -10.59 25.66 16.28
CA VAL A 291 -11.89 26.26 16.58
C VAL A 291 -12.00 27.65 15.96
N GLN A 292 -10.97 28.49 16.10
CA GLN A 292 -10.93 29.82 15.48
C GLN A 292 -11.01 29.75 13.95
N TRP A 293 -10.29 28.79 13.34
CA TRP A 293 -10.34 28.58 11.89
C TRP A 293 -11.74 28.15 11.42
N ILE A 294 -12.40 27.22 12.12
CA ILE A 294 -13.77 26.78 11.79
C ILE A 294 -14.76 27.94 11.91
N ARG A 295 -14.70 28.71 13.01
CA ARG A 295 -15.55 29.88 13.23
C ARG A 295 -15.38 30.91 12.12
N SER A 296 -14.13 31.18 11.74
CA SER A 296 -13.80 32.10 10.64
C SER A 296 -14.35 31.61 9.30
N ARG A 297 -14.18 30.32 8.98
CA ARG A 297 -14.67 29.73 7.72
C ARG A 297 -16.20 29.79 7.62
N ARG A 298 -16.92 29.51 8.71
CA ARG A 298 -18.39 29.61 8.75
C ARG A 298 -18.88 31.05 8.52
N ALA A 299 -18.24 32.05 9.12
CA ALA A 299 -18.58 33.45 8.91
C ALA A 299 -18.48 33.88 7.44
N HIS A 300 -17.46 33.37 6.72
CA HIS A 300 -17.27 33.68 5.29
C HIS A 300 -18.23 32.92 4.37
N GLN A 301 -18.80 31.79 4.81
CA GLN A 301 -19.64 30.95 3.97
C GLN A 301 -21.11 31.40 3.91
N GLN A 302 -21.57 32.42 4.67
CA GLN A 302 -22.89 33.12 4.59
C GLN A 302 -24.18 32.27 4.38
N VAL A 303 -24.15 30.95 4.46
CA VAL A 303 -25.28 30.05 4.12
C VAL A 303 -26.20 29.78 5.32
N ILE A 304 -25.78 30.14 6.54
CA ILE A 304 -26.62 30.01 7.76
C ILE A 304 -26.52 31.32 8.56
N PRO A 305 -27.63 32.03 8.85
CA PRO A 305 -27.61 33.24 9.67
C PRO A 305 -27.25 32.91 11.13
N GLY A 306 -26.21 33.56 11.67
CA GLY A 306 -25.78 33.45 13.06
C GLY A 306 -24.37 34.00 13.25
N ASP A 307 -24.12 34.65 14.39
CA ASP A 307 -22.77 35.02 14.80
C ASP A 307 -22.01 33.75 15.19
N GLY A 308 -20.97 33.36 14.46
CA GLY A 308 -20.19 32.14 14.76
C GLY A 308 -19.53 32.11 16.16
N ALA A 309 -19.83 33.05 17.06
CA ALA A 309 -19.30 33.20 18.40
C ALA A 309 -19.62 32.02 19.34
N GLY A 310 -20.72 31.30 19.11
CA GLY A 310 -21.12 30.12 19.89
C GLY A 310 -20.72 28.76 19.28
N LEU A 311 -20.03 28.74 18.13
CA LEU A 311 -19.72 27.52 17.40
C LEU A 311 -18.45 26.86 17.92
N LEU A 312 -18.57 25.66 18.50
CA LEU A 312 -17.48 24.88 19.13
C LEU A 312 -16.78 25.61 20.28
N ASP A 313 -16.16 24.89 21.22
CA ASP A 313 -15.41 25.46 22.35
C ASP A 313 -13.99 24.87 22.41
N PRO A 314 -12.92 25.69 22.50
CA PRO A 314 -11.55 25.20 22.67
C PRO A 314 -11.29 24.47 24.00
N ASN A 315 -12.20 24.50 24.97
CA ASN A 315 -12.11 23.70 26.20
C ASN A 315 -12.89 22.38 26.13
N THR A 316 -13.56 22.11 25.02
CA THR A 316 -14.35 20.90 24.78
C THR A 316 -13.54 19.83 24.03
N LEU A 317 -13.70 18.56 24.42
CA LEU A 317 -13.08 17.44 23.73
C LEU A 317 -13.53 17.40 22.27
N THR A 318 -12.57 17.52 21.34
CA THR A 318 -12.84 17.56 19.91
C THR A 318 -12.54 16.23 19.25
N LEU A 319 -13.58 15.54 18.81
CA LEU A 319 -13.50 14.33 18.00
C LEU A 319 -13.41 14.71 16.52
N GLY A 320 -12.55 14.04 15.77
CA GLY A 320 -12.38 14.26 14.34
C GLY A 320 -12.58 13.00 13.53
N PHE A 321 -13.30 13.11 12.41
CA PHE A 321 -13.42 12.06 11.42
C PHE A 321 -13.37 12.69 10.03
N ALA A 322 -12.29 12.44 9.27
CA ALA A 322 -12.11 13.00 7.93
C ALA A 322 -11.72 11.95 6.88
N ARG A 323 -12.71 11.40 6.17
CA ARG A 323 -12.51 10.32 5.18
C ARG A 323 -13.54 10.36 4.06
N ARG A 324 -13.28 9.64 2.97
CA ARG A 324 -14.29 9.37 1.93
C ARG A 324 -15.48 8.66 2.57
N PHE A 325 -16.69 9.10 2.23
CA PHE A 325 -17.92 8.43 2.63
C PHE A 325 -18.12 7.19 1.76
N ALA A 326 -17.68 6.04 2.27
CA ALA A 326 -17.78 4.73 1.65
C ALA A 326 -18.22 3.70 2.69
N THR A 327 -18.93 2.65 2.25
CA THR A 327 -19.56 1.66 3.14
C THR A 327 -18.54 1.01 4.07
N TYR A 328 -17.41 0.55 3.53
CA TYR A 328 -16.36 -0.08 4.32
C TYR A 328 -15.68 0.85 5.33
N LYS A 329 -15.70 2.17 5.15
CA LYS A 329 -15.12 3.13 6.12
C LYS A 329 -16.06 3.41 7.31
N ARG A 330 -17.31 2.95 7.22
CA ARG A 330 -18.40 3.06 8.20
C ARG A 330 -18.49 4.43 8.91
N PRO A 331 -18.52 5.57 8.19
CA PRO A 331 -18.72 6.89 8.80
C PRO A 331 -20.06 7.02 9.56
N ALA A 332 -21.03 6.16 9.26
CA ALA A 332 -22.33 6.11 9.92
C ALA A 332 -22.35 5.20 11.17
N LEU A 333 -21.24 4.56 11.56
CA LEU A 333 -21.20 3.72 12.77
C LEU A 333 -21.57 4.51 14.04
N LEU A 334 -21.15 5.78 14.10
CA LEU A 334 -21.60 6.73 15.15
C LEU A 334 -23.11 6.98 15.10
N LEU A 335 -23.78 6.88 13.95
CA LEU A 335 -25.23 7.06 13.86
C LEU A 335 -26.03 5.80 14.23
N HIS A 336 -25.36 4.69 14.56
CA HIS A 336 -26.02 3.44 14.93
C HIS A 336 -26.88 3.58 16.20
N ASP A 337 -26.40 4.34 17.19
CA ASP A 337 -27.18 4.74 18.38
C ASP A 337 -27.23 6.28 18.47
N ARG A 338 -28.22 6.85 17.78
CA ARG A 338 -28.42 8.31 17.68
C ARG A 338 -28.67 8.96 19.03
N ASP A 339 -29.36 8.26 19.93
CA ASP A 339 -29.69 8.80 21.25
C ASP A 339 -28.47 8.82 22.16
N ARG A 340 -27.60 7.79 22.11
CA ARG A 340 -26.29 7.84 22.78
C ARG A 340 -25.41 8.95 22.22
N LEU A 341 -25.34 9.11 20.89
CA LEU A 341 -24.55 10.20 20.29
C LEU A 341 -25.06 11.56 20.74
N HIS A 342 -26.37 11.78 20.68
CA HIS A 342 -26.99 13.03 21.10
C HIS A 342 -26.69 13.32 22.57
N ARG A 343 -26.84 12.33 23.46
CA ARG A 343 -26.48 12.48 24.88
C ARG A 343 -25.01 12.82 25.04
N LEU A 344 -24.11 12.10 24.37
CA LEU A 344 -22.67 12.34 24.43
C LEU A 344 -22.30 13.78 24.06
N LEU A 345 -22.87 14.30 22.97
CA LEU A 345 -22.58 15.64 22.44
C LEU A 345 -23.19 16.78 23.26
N THR A 346 -24.31 16.52 23.97
CA THR A 346 -25.07 17.56 24.71
C THR A 346 -24.84 17.55 26.21
N ARG A 347 -23.92 16.71 26.72
CA ARG A 347 -23.54 16.72 28.14
C ARG A 347 -22.91 18.05 28.56
N HIS A 348 -23.32 18.54 29.73
CA HIS A 348 -22.79 19.78 30.30
C HIS A 348 -21.52 19.59 31.15
N ASP A 349 -21.37 18.44 31.81
CA ASP A 349 -20.29 18.17 32.76
C ASP A 349 -18.98 17.73 32.06
N ARG A 350 -19.12 17.06 30.92
CA ARG A 350 -18.03 16.54 30.08
C ARG A 350 -18.41 16.71 28.61
N PRO A 351 -18.42 17.95 28.09
CA PRO A 351 -18.93 18.22 26.76
C PRO A 351 -18.10 17.52 25.68
N VAL A 352 -18.72 17.19 24.55
CA VAL A 352 -18.03 16.60 23.41
C VAL A 352 -18.50 17.31 22.15
N GLN A 353 -17.57 17.57 21.23
CA GLN A 353 -17.87 18.14 19.92
C GLN A 353 -17.23 17.31 18.81
N LEU A 354 -17.83 17.36 17.62
CA LEU A 354 -17.45 16.52 16.49
C LEU A 354 -17.19 17.36 15.24
N VAL A 355 -16.04 17.13 14.62
CA VAL A 355 -15.68 17.72 13.33
C VAL A 355 -15.62 16.61 12.27
N LEU A 356 -16.51 16.69 11.30
CA LEU A 356 -16.64 15.77 10.18
C LEU A 356 -16.09 16.42 8.92
N ALA A 357 -15.37 15.64 8.11
CA ALA A 357 -14.95 16.04 6.78
C ALA A 357 -14.97 14.85 5.81
N GLY A 358 -15.27 15.10 4.55
CA GLY A 358 -15.29 14.06 3.55
C GLY A 358 -16.15 14.39 2.35
N LYS A 359 -15.97 13.59 1.29
CA LYS A 359 -16.80 13.62 0.08
C LYS A 359 -17.31 12.21 -0.20
N ALA A 360 -18.53 12.11 -0.71
CA ALA A 360 -19.02 10.90 -1.36
C ALA A 360 -18.74 11.01 -2.86
N HIS A 361 -18.37 9.91 -3.51
CA HIS A 361 -18.18 9.91 -4.95
C HIS A 361 -19.54 10.14 -5.66
N PRO A 362 -19.62 10.88 -6.78
CA PRO A 362 -20.91 11.17 -7.44
C PRO A 362 -21.71 9.93 -7.84
N LYS A 363 -21.01 8.83 -8.16
CA LYS A 363 -21.62 7.53 -8.49
C LYS A 363 -21.89 6.62 -7.27
N ASP A 364 -21.44 7.00 -6.07
CA ASP A 364 -21.55 6.20 -4.84
C ASP A 364 -22.83 6.59 -4.07
N ARG A 365 -23.92 5.89 -4.37
CA ARG A 365 -25.25 6.16 -3.78
C ARG A 365 -25.29 5.93 -2.28
N ASP A 366 -24.53 4.95 -1.78
CA ASP A 366 -24.45 4.62 -0.36
C ASP A 366 -23.68 5.70 0.41
N GLY A 367 -22.54 6.14 -0.12
CA GLY A 367 -21.79 7.29 0.38
C GLY A 367 -22.66 8.54 0.52
N GLN A 368 -23.46 8.84 -0.50
CA GLN A 368 -24.40 9.96 -0.48
C GLN A 368 -25.53 9.77 0.53
N ARG A 369 -26.01 8.53 0.73
CA ARG A 369 -27.03 8.22 1.75
C ARG A 369 -26.51 8.50 3.15
N MET A 370 -25.31 8.01 3.49
CA MET A 370 -24.67 8.25 4.79
C MET A 370 -24.48 9.75 5.06
N LEU A 371 -24.12 10.55 4.04
CA LEU A 371 -24.02 12.00 4.19
C LEU A 371 -25.38 12.65 4.52
N ARG A 372 -26.46 12.22 3.84
CA ARG A 372 -27.82 12.69 4.14
C ARG A 372 -28.27 12.32 5.55
N GLU A 373 -27.94 11.11 6.01
CA GLU A 373 -28.25 10.66 7.37
C GLU A 373 -27.59 11.56 8.43
N TRP A 374 -26.33 11.93 8.23
CA TRP A 374 -25.64 12.89 9.10
C TRP A 374 -26.30 14.27 9.11
N ILE A 375 -26.63 14.81 7.94
CA ILE A 375 -27.30 16.13 7.83
C ILE A 375 -28.66 16.09 8.54
N GLN A 376 -29.42 15.02 8.33
CA GLN A 376 -30.71 14.79 8.98
C GLN A 376 -30.56 14.72 10.50
N PHE A 377 -29.63 13.91 11.00
CA PHE A 377 -29.36 13.76 12.43
C PHE A 377 -29.00 15.10 13.10
N ILE A 378 -28.10 15.88 12.50
CA ILE A 378 -27.69 17.18 13.04
C ILE A 378 -28.88 18.14 13.14
N ARG A 379 -29.76 18.13 12.13
CA ARG A 379 -30.95 18.98 12.10
C ARG A 379 -32.00 18.55 13.12
N ASP A 380 -32.31 17.26 13.16
CA ASP A 380 -33.41 16.72 13.99
C ASP A 380 -33.13 16.87 15.48
N TYR A 381 -31.87 16.74 15.89
CA TYR A 381 -31.43 16.90 17.29
C TYR A 381 -30.90 18.32 17.62
N GLY A 382 -30.95 19.27 16.67
CA GLY A 382 -30.50 20.65 16.91
C GLY A 382 -29.00 20.80 17.22
N LEU A 383 -28.14 19.92 16.68
CA LEU A 383 -26.72 19.80 17.03
C LEU A 383 -25.78 20.76 16.29
N GLY A 384 -26.30 21.85 15.71
CA GLY A 384 -25.55 22.75 14.83
C GLY A 384 -24.31 23.41 15.47
N ASN A 385 -24.27 23.50 16.80
CA ASN A 385 -23.13 24.04 17.56
C ASN A 385 -22.16 22.95 18.08
N HIS A 386 -22.54 21.67 18.01
CA HIS A 386 -21.77 20.53 18.51
C HIS A 386 -21.13 19.71 17.39
N VAL A 387 -21.73 19.73 16.19
CA VAL A 387 -21.25 18.97 15.03
C VAL A 387 -21.03 19.90 13.84
N VAL A 388 -19.81 19.90 13.31
CA VAL A 388 -19.45 20.70 12.14
C VAL A 388 -19.03 19.81 10.98
N PHE A 389 -19.68 20.00 9.83
CA PHE A 389 -19.23 19.42 8.58
C PHE A 389 -18.34 20.42 7.82
N VAL A 390 -17.09 20.04 7.58
CA VAL A 390 -16.13 20.84 6.82
C VAL A 390 -16.13 20.37 5.37
N ALA A 391 -16.72 21.21 4.49
CA ALA A 391 -16.70 20.99 3.05
C ALA A 391 -15.31 21.19 2.45
N ASP A 392 -15.10 20.67 1.24
CA ASP A 392 -13.87 20.82 0.46
C ASP A 392 -12.60 20.41 1.19
N TYR A 393 -12.62 19.16 1.67
CA TYR A 393 -11.46 18.51 2.24
C TYR A 393 -10.32 18.40 1.22
N ASP A 394 -9.25 19.14 1.48
CA ASP A 394 -7.99 19.20 0.74
C ASP A 394 -6.79 19.10 1.72
N LEU A 395 -5.56 19.23 1.22
CA LEU A 395 -4.36 19.14 2.06
C LEU A 395 -4.31 20.24 3.14
N LEU A 396 -4.77 21.46 2.84
CA LEU A 396 -4.78 22.57 3.78
C LEU A 396 -5.79 22.33 4.91
N THR A 397 -7.00 21.89 4.56
CA THR A 397 -8.04 21.50 5.52
C THR A 397 -7.56 20.33 6.37
N ALA A 398 -6.95 19.32 5.76
CA ALA A 398 -6.36 18.19 6.48
C ALA A 398 -5.33 18.65 7.52
N ALA A 399 -4.40 19.55 7.15
CA ALA A 399 -3.39 20.07 8.07
C ALA A 399 -4.02 20.79 9.29
N ARG A 400 -5.11 21.54 9.07
CA ARG A 400 -5.86 22.19 10.17
C ARG A 400 -6.54 21.17 11.09
N LEU A 401 -7.19 20.15 10.52
CA LEU A 401 -7.88 19.12 11.30
C LEU A 401 -6.90 18.28 12.12
N VAL A 402 -5.85 17.73 11.48
CA VAL A 402 -4.89 16.86 12.17
C VAL A 402 -4.06 17.60 13.21
N GLY A 403 -3.87 18.91 13.03
CA GLY A 403 -3.29 19.78 14.05
C GLY A 403 -4.22 19.95 15.25
N GLY A 404 -5.52 20.14 15.05
CA GLY A 404 -6.45 20.64 16.06
C GLY A 404 -7.39 19.63 16.73
N VAL A 405 -7.60 18.46 16.14
CA VAL A 405 -8.43 17.39 16.74
C VAL A 405 -7.71 16.74 17.92
N ASP A 406 -8.44 16.42 18.99
CA ASP A 406 -7.88 15.71 20.14
C ASP A 406 -7.92 14.18 19.94
N LEU A 407 -9.05 13.67 19.44
CA LEU A 407 -9.22 12.24 19.13
C LEU A 407 -9.62 12.02 17.68
N TRP A 408 -8.78 11.31 16.94
CA TRP A 408 -9.03 10.90 15.57
C TRP A 408 -9.76 9.55 15.54
N LEU A 409 -10.96 9.53 14.97
CA LEU A 409 -11.80 8.35 14.83
C LEU A 409 -11.61 7.70 13.46
N ASN A 410 -11.38 6.39 13.44
CA ASN A 410 -11.44 5.57 12.22
C ASN A 410 -12.20 4.28 12.51
N THR A 411 -13.23 3.98 11.73
CA THR A 411 -14.07 2.79 11.93
C THR A 411 -14.14 1.91 10.67
N PRO A 412 -13.02 1.65 9.95
CA PRO A 412 -13.10 0.78 8.78
C PRO A 412 -13.53 -0.62 9.20
N ARG A 413 -14.17 -1.37 8.30
CA ARG A 413 -14.41 -2.81 8.50
C ARG A 413 -13.13 -3.57 8.22
N ARG A 414 -12.67 -4.41 9.15
CA ARG A 414 -11.53 -5.31 8.95
C ARG A 414 -11.87 -6.39 7.91
N PRO A 415 -10.97 -6.74 6.97
CA PRO A 415 -9.60 -6.23 6.77
C PRO A 415 -9.51 -5.21 5.60
N TRP A 416 -10.51 -4.35 5.43
CA TRP A 416 -10.68 -3.53 4.23
C TRP A 416 -9.93 -2.18 4.29
N GLU A 417 -9.16 -1.91 5.35
CA GLU A 417 -8.17 -0.85 5.41
C GLU A 417 -6.76 -1.38 5.12
N ALA A 418 -6.20 -1.08 3.94
CA ALA A 418 -4.82 -1.47 3.64
C ALA A 418 -3.78 -0.85 4.59
N CYS A 419 -3.99 0.38 5.04
CA CYS A 419 -3.08 1.05 5.98
C CYS A 419 -3.80 2.18 6.72
N GLY A 420 -3.97 3.34 6.08
CA GLY A 420 -4.67 4.50 6.66
C GLY A 420 -3.76 5.57 7.25
N THR A 421 -3.12 6.38 6.41
CA THR A 421 -2.15 7.40 6.83
C THR A 421 -2.74 8.61 7.57
N SER A 422 -4.07 8.79 7.59
CA SER A 422 -4.71 9.93 8.26
C SER A 422 -4.45 9.95 9.77
N GLY A 423 -4.48 8.78 10.42
CA GLY A 423 -4.19 8.66 11.86
C GLY A 423 -2.71 8.89 12.20
N MET A 424 -1.81 8.65 11.25
CA MET A 424 -0.38 8.92 11.44
C MET A 424 -0.09 10.42 11.51
N LYS A 425 -0.88 11.25 10.82
CA LYS A 425 -0.69 12.71 10.74
C LYS A 425 -1.02 13.42 12.06
N VAL A 426 -1.88 12.84 12.90
CA VAL A 426 -2.24 13.44 14.18
C VAL A 426 -1.16 13.27 15.25
N LEU A 427 -0.29 12.27 15.08
CA LEU A 427 0.72 11.87 16.07
C LEU A 427 1.64 13.03 16.47
N VAL A 428 2.25 13.70 15.49
CA VAL A 428 3.19 14.80 15.75
C VAL A 428 2.54 15.98 16.50
N ASN A 429 1.22 16.12 16.40
CA ASN A 429 0.45 17.20 17.01
C ASN A 429 -0.13 16.83 18.38
N GLY A 430 0.19 15.65 18.92
CA GLY A 430 -0.35 15.17 20.20
C GLY A 430 -1.84 14.79 20.14
N GLY A 431 -2.38 14.53 18.95
CA GLY A 431 -3.70 13.93 18.81
C GLY A 431 -3.64 12.42 19.03
N LEU A 432 -4.66 11.87 19.68
CA LEU A 432 -4.79 10.43 19.93
C LEU A 432 -5.69 9.77 18.89
N ASN A 433 -5.60 8.44 18.78
CA ASN A 433 -6.43 7.66 17.87
C ASN A 433 -7.37 6.73 18.66
N LEU A 434 -8.60 6.58 18.15
CA LEU A 434 -9.47 5.44 18.42
C LEU A 434 -9.83 4.84 17.07
N SER A 435 -9.36 3.63 16.82
CA SER A 435 -9.51 2.98 15.52
C SER A 435 -9.80 1.49 15.64
N GLU A 436 -10.48 0.94 14.64
CA GLU A 436 -10.50 -0.51 14.40
C GLU A 436 -9.07 -1.08 14.36
N LEU A 437 -8.89 -2.30 14.90
CA LEU A 437 -7.67 -3.10 14.74
C LEU A 437 -7.54 -3.56 13.27
N ASP A 438 -7.37 -2.61 12.36
CA ASP A 438 -7.20 -2.82 10.93
C ASP A 438 -6.13 -1.87 10.36
N GLY A 439 -5.62 -2.17 9.18
CA GLY A 439 -4.56 -1.42 8.52
C GLY A 439 -3.34 -1.18 9.43
N TRP A 440 -2.90 0.07 9.53
CA TRP A 440 -1.73 0.44 10.35
C TRP A 440 -1.99 0.31 11.86
N TRP A 441 -3.24 0.41 12.29
CA TRP A 441 -3.55 0.41 13.72
C TRP A 441 -3.40 -0.97 14.34
N ALA A 442 -3.64 -2.03 13.55
CA ALA A 442 -3.43 -3.43 13.96
C ALA A 442 -1.98 -3.75 14.35
N GLU A 443 -0.99 -2.99 13.85
CA GLU A 443 0.43 -3.14 14.21
C GLU A 443 0.94 -2.02 15.13
N ALA A 444 0.26 -0.87 15.19
CA ALA A 444 0.67 0.28 16.00
C ALA A 444 0.10 0.25 17.43
N TRP A 445 -1.08 -0.34 17.62
CA TRP A 445 -1.85 -0.13 18.84
C TRP A 445 -1.25 -0.86 20.04
N THR A 446 -1.18 -0.12 21.14
CA THR A 446 -1.07 -0.63 22.51
C THR A 446 -2.00 0.20 23.41
N PRO A 447 -2.37 -0.28 24.62
CA PRO A 447 -3.19 0.48 25.55
C PRO A 447 -2.59 1.84 25.98
N GLU A 448 -1.29 2.05 25.77
CA GLU A 448 -0.57 3.26 26.17
C GLU A 448 -0.62 4.37 25.12
N VAL A 449 -1.07 4.11 23.89
CA VAL A 449 -0.98 5.07 22.76
C VAL A 449 -2.32 5.48 22.15
N GLY A 450 -3.41 4.86 22.61
CA GLY A 450 -4.77 5.13 22.12
C GLY A 450 -5.75 4.01 22.47
N TRP A 451 -6.86 3.99 21.73
CA TRP A 451 -7.92 2.99 21.89
C TRP A 451 -8.14 2.18 20.62
N ALA A 452 -8.62 0.96 20.78
CA ALA A 452 -8.86 0.03 19.69
C ALA A 452 -10.31 -0.47 19.71
N LEU A 453 -10.87 -0.71 18.51
CA LEU A 453 -12.13 -1.41 18.30
C LEU A 453 -11.86 -2.80 17.70
N GLY A 454 -12.82 -3.70 17.90
CA GLY A 454 -12.80 -5.04 17.34
C GLY A 454 -11.97 -6.02 18.16
N ASP A 455 -12.03 -7.29 17.76
CA ASP A 455 -11.30 -8.41 18.39
C ASP A 455 -10.13 -8.90 17.52
N GLY A 456 -9.81 -8.17 16.45
CA GLY A 456 -8.77 -8.53 15.49
C GLY A 456 -9.17 -9.67 14.53
N ARG A 457 -10.45 -10.02 14.45
CA ARG A 457 -10.98 -11.04 13.52
C ARG A 457 -11.87 -10.40 12.47
N GLU A 458 -12.13 -11.16 11.40
CA GLU A 458 -13.06 -10.75 10.34
C GLU A 458 -14.49 -11.15 10.70
N HIS A 459 -15.43 -10.22 10.53
CA HIS A 459 -16.84 -10.42 10.85
C HIS A 459 -17.76 -9.86 9.76
N ASP A 460 -18.99 -10.36 9.71
CA ASP A 460 -20.02 -9.90 8.79
C ASP A 460 -20.66 -8.56 9.22
N GLU A 461 -21.63 -8.08 8.45
CA GLU A 461 -22.30 -6.79 8.70
C GLU A 461 -23.11 -6.77 10.00
N GLN A 462 -23.53 -7.91 10.53
CA GLN A 462 -24.35 -7.98 11.76
C GLN A 462 -23.52 -7.59 12.98
N TRP A 463 -22.20 -7.76 12.91
CA TRP A 463 -21.25 -7.38 13.95
C TRP A 463 -21.12 -5.86 14.14
N ASP A 464 -21.58 -5.04 13.19
CA ASP A 464 -21.51 -3.58 13.30
C ASP A 464 -22.22 -3.05 14.55
N ALA A 465 -23.32 -3.69 14.97
CA ALA A 465 -24.04 -3.31 16.19
C ALA A 465 -23.22 -3.54 17.46
N HIS A 466 -22.41 -4.62 17.46
CA HIS A 466 -21.51 -4.94 18.55
C HIS A 466 -20.36 -3.93 18.63
N GLU A 467 -19.72 -3.62 17.50
CA GLU A 467 -18.64 -2.63 17.44
C GLU A 467 -19.12 -1.20 17.71
N ALA A 468 -20.33 -0.84 17.28
CA ALA A 468 -20.94 0.43 17.67
C ALA A 468 -21.12 0.51 19.19
N THR A 469 -21.56 -0.57 19.84
CA THR A 469 -21.68 -0.64 21.29
C THR A 469 -20.31 -0.50 21.98
N GLN A 470 -19.29 -1.21 21.49
CA GLN A 470 -17.92 -1.07 21.99
C GLN A 470 -17.39 0.37 21.83
N LEU A 471 -17.61 1.00 20.68
CA LEU A 471 -17.22 2.37 20.42
C LEU A 471 -17.79 3.33 21.46
N TYR A 472 -19.09 3.23 21.74
CA TYR A 472 -19.70 4.06 22.77
C TYR A 472 -19.20 3.74 24.17
N ASP A 473 -19.03 2.48 24.51
CA ASP A 473 -18.51 2.09 25.83
C ASP A 473 -17.08 2.64 26.05
N LEU A 474 -16.23 2.61 25.03
CA LEU A 474 -14.91 3.25 25.06
C LEU A 474 -15.02 4.76 25.21
N LEU A 475 -15.86 5.41 24.40
CA LEU A 475 -16.05 6.86 24.45
C LEU A 475 -16.52 7.31 25.83
N GLU A 476 -17.58 6.70 26.34
CA GLU A 476 -18.26 7.09 27.58
C GLU A 476 -17.47 6.73 28.84
N ARG A 477 -16.82 5.55 28.87
CA ARG A 477 -16.18 5.02 30.10
C ARG A 477 -14.68 5.26 30.16
N GLN A 478 -14.02 5.53 29.04
CA GLN A 478 -12.56 5.65 29.00
C GLN A 478 -12.09 6.97 28.41
N VAL A 479 -12.49 7.29 27.17
CA VAL A 479 -11.98 8.43 26.42
C VAL A 479 -12.41 9.75 27.06
N VAL A 480 -13.72 9.97 27.21
CA VAL A 480 -14.26 11.21 27.77
C VAL A 480 -13.76 11.40 29.21
N PRO A 481 -13.76 10.38 30.09
CA PRO A 481 -13.13 10.50 31.40
C PRO A 481 -11.64 10.84 31.37
N ALA A 482 -10.84 10.15 30.57
CA ALA A 482 -9.41 10.43 30.45
C ALA A 482 -9.15 11.89 30.03
N PHE A 483 -10.00 12.46 29.18
CA PHE A 483 -9.90 13.86 28.83
C PHE A 483 -10.31 14.79 29.96
N TYR A 484 -11.32 14.51 30.77
CA TYR A 484 -11.87 15.48 31.75
C TYR A 484 -11.39 15.30 33.19
N ASP A 485 -10.81 14.16 33.53
CA ASP A 485 -10.25 13.91 34.87
C ASP A 485 -8.90 14.65 34.98
N ARG A 486 -8.90 15.78 35.69
CA ARG A 486 -7.73 16.68 35.84
C ARG A 486 -7.08 16.57 37.22
N ASP A 487 -5.80 16.88 37.29
CA ASP A 487 -5.08 17.15 38.54
C ASP A 487 -5.35 18.57 39.10
N ALA A 488 -4.62 18.96 40.15
CA ALA A 488 -4.74 20.28 40.78
C ALA A 488 -4.30 21.44 39.88
N GLN A 489 -3.53 21.16 38.83
CA GLN A 489 -3.04 22.12 37.84
C GLN A 489 -3.99 22.22 36.63
N GLY A 490 -5.05 21.39 36.58
CA GLY A 490 -6.00 21.37 35.48
C GLY A 490 -5.54 20.51 34.29
N ILE A 491 -4.58 19.60 34.48
CA ILE A 491 -3.99 18.77 33.43
C ILE A 491 -4.59 17.37 33.46
N PRO A 492 -4.98 16.78 32.32
CA PRO A 492 -5.49 15.41 32.26
C PRO A 492 -4.35 14.39 32.27
N THR A 493 -3.85 14.01 33.44
CA THR A 493 -2.65 13.17 33.59
C THR A 493 -2.70 11.87 32.77
N ARG A 494 -3.86 11.18 32.71
CA ARG A 494 -4.01 9.97 31.90
C ARG A 494 -3.93 10.25 30.39
N TRP A 495 -4.53 11.36 29.94
CA TRP A 495 -4.50 11.77 28.53
C TRP A 495 -3.12 12.25 28.11
N THR A 496 -2.45 13.07 28.94
CA THR A 496 -1.09 13.55 28.67
C THR A 496 -0.09 12.41 28.64
N ALA A 497 -0.20 11.43 29.54
CA ALA A 497 0.64 10.23 29.50
C ALA A 497 0.48 9.44 28.19
N MET A 498 -0.76 9.24 27.74
CA MET A 498 -1.05 8.55 26.47
C MET A 498 -0.55 9.36 25.26
N MET A 499 -0.75 10.68 25.28
CA MET A 499 -0.26 11.60 24.25
C MET A 499 1.27 11.55 24.17
N ARG A 500 1.96 11.59 25.30
CA ARG A 500 3.43 11.46 25.37
C ARG A 500 3.89 10.16 24.72
N ARG A 501 3.35 9.02 25.15
CA ARG A 501 3.77 7.71 24.62
C ARG A 501 3.49 7.59 23.13
N SER A 502 2.31 8.02 22.69
CA SER A 502 1.92 8.05 21.27
C SER A 502 2.87 8.92 20.44
N MET A 503 3.18 10.13 20.92
CA MET A 503 4.13 11.03 20.25
C MET A 503 5.54 10.45 20.18
N ALA A 504 6.05 9.95 21.31
CA ALA A 504 7.41 9.45 21.45
C ALA A 504 7.68 8.21 20.58
N THR A 505 6.73 7.27 20.52
CA THR A 505 6.91 5.98 19.83
C THR A 505 6.40 5.99 18.40
N LEU A 506 5.18 6.50 18.17
CA LEU A 506 4.51 6.32 16.88
C LEU A 506 4.95 7.38 15.87
N THR A 507 5.22 8.62 16.27
CA THR A 507 5.67 9.68 15.33
C THR A 507 6.92 9.28 14.54
N PRO A 508 8.03 8.82 15.18
CA PRO A 508 9.20 8.37 14.43
C PRO A 508 8.92 7.07 13.65
N ALA A 509 8.21 6.11 14.25
CA ALA A 509 7.92 4.82 13.65
C ALA A 509 7.02 4.92 12.39
N PHE A 510 6.12 5.91 12.31
CA PHE A 510 5.23 6.12 11.17
C PHE A 510 5.61 7.34 10.32
N SER A 511 6.89 7.73 10.36
CA SER A 511 7.46 8.75 9.49
C SER A 511 7.78 8.22 8.09
N SER A 512 7.68 9.09 7.07
CA SER A 512 8.15 8.76 5.72
C SER A 512 9.66 8.53 5.65
N ASN A 513 10.44 9.07 6.59
CA ASN A 513 11.88 8.85 6.66
C ASN A 513 12.21 7.37 6.88
N ARG A 514 11.59 6.76 7.90
CA ARG A 514 11.70 5.33 8.16
C ARG A 514 11.22 4.52 6.96
N MET A 515 10.08 4.88 6.38
CA MET A 515 9.51 4.21 5.20
C MET A 515 10.47 4.22 4.00
N VAL A 516 10.96 5.38 3.60
CA VAL A 516 11.86 5.52 2.45
C VAL A 516 13.19 4.82 2.72
N ARG A 517 13.69 4.85 3.96
CA ARG A 517 14.90 4.11 4.35
C ARG A 517 14.71 2.60 4.20
N GLN A 518 13.58 2.07 4.67
CA GLN A 518 13.23 0.66 4.53
C GLN A 518 13.12 0.26 3.05
N TYR A 519 12.42 1.04 2.22
CA TYR A 519 12.40 0.80 0.77
C TYR A 519 13.80 0.80 0.15
N THR A 520 14.64 1.77 0.54
CA THR A 520 15.99 1.91 0.00
C THR A 520 16.86 0.70 0.34
N GLN A 521 16.84 0.27 1.61
CA GLN A 521 17.69 -0.80 2.12
C GLN A 521 17.18 -2.19 1.71
N SER A 522 15.87 -2.44 1.84
CA SER A 522 15.29 -3.75 1.60
C SER A 522 14.99 -4.03 0.12
N TYR A 523 14.83 -2.99 -0.70
CA TYR A 523 14.46 -3.15 -2.12
C TYR A 523 15.42 -2.43 -3.07
N TYR A 524 15.54 -1.10 -2.99
CA TYR A 524 16.17 -0.35 -4.08
C TYR A 524 17.64 -0.71 -4.28
N LEU A 525 18.43 -0.80 -3.21
CA LEU A 525 19.85 -1.15 -3.32
C LEU A 525 20.05 -2.60 -3.82
N PRO A 526 19.43 -3.63 -3.21
CA PRO A 526 19.53 -5.00 -3.73
C PRO A 526 19.02 -5.16 -5.18
N MET A 527 17.93 -4.50 -5.54
CA MET A 527 17.34 -4.60 -6.87
C MET A 527 18.19 -3.87 -7.92
N ALA A 528 18.77 -2.72 -7.59
CA ALA A 528 19.70 -2.01 -8.46
C ALA A 528 20.94 -2.87 -8.78
N GLN A 529 21.43 -3.62 -7.78
CA GLN A 529 22.49 -4.60 -8.01
C GLN A 529 22.01 -5.74 -8.92
N SER A 530 20.88 -6.37 -8.60
CA SER A 530 20.37 -7.53 -9.34
C SER A 530 20.08 -7.22 -10.82
N VAL A 531 19.45 -6.08 -11.12
CA VAL A 531 19.21 -5.67 -12.51
C VAL A 531 20.51 -5.34 -13.23
N SER A 532 21.50 -4.75 -12.54
CA SER A 532 22.80 -4.46 -13.14
C SER A 532 23.52 -5.75 -13.53
N GLU A 533 23.48 -6.77 -12.68
CA GLU A 533 24.07 -8.09 -12.97
C GLU A 533 23.36 -8.77 -14.15
N ARG A 534 22.03 -8.69 -14.22
CA ARG A 534 21.26 -9.31 -15.32
C ARG A 534 21.41 -8.58 -16.66
N CYS A 535 21.61 -7.27 -16.65
CA CYS A 535 21.80 -6.47 -17.85
C CYS A 535 23.25 -6.45 -18.35
N ALA A 536 24.23 -6.88 -17.55
CA ALA A 536 25.63 -6.93 -17.93
C ALA A 536 25.90 -7.94 -19.06
N ASP A 537 27.07 -7.82 -19.69
CA ASP A 537 27.62 -8.80 -20.65
C ASP A 537 26.62 -9.24 -21.75
N GLY A 538 25.87 -8.30 -22.32
CA GLY A 538 24.89 -8.60 -23.37
C GLY A 538 23.71 -9.43 -22.88
N ALA A 539 23.31 -9.21 -21.61
CA ALA A 539 22.25 -9.91 -20.91
C ALA A 539 22.46 -11.43 -20.76
N ALA A 540 23.71 -11.89 -20.71
CA ALA A 540 24.04 -13.32 -20.65
C ALA A 540 23.34 -14.05 -19.48
N LEU A 541 23.32 -13.42 -18.29
CA LEU A 541 22.63 -13.99 -17.14
C LEU A 541 21.11 -14.04 -17.32
N ALA A 542 20.50 -13.00 -17.90
CA ALA A 542 19.07 -13.00 -18.17
C ALA A 542 18.68 -14.08 -19.18
N LYS A 543 19.51 -14.31 -20.21
CA LYS A 543 19.34 -15.41 -21.18
C LYS A 543 19.38 -16.77 -20.48
N ALA A 544 20.36 -16.97 -19.59
CA ALA A 544 20.47 -18.21 -18.83
C ALA A 544 19.23 -18.46 -17.94
N ILE A 545 18.74 -17.44 -17.24
CA ILE A 545 17.51 -17.55 -16.44
C ILE A 545 16.28 -17.84 -17.31
N ALA A 546 16.16 -17.20 -18.48
CA ALA A 546 15.05 -17.45 -19.40
C ALA A 546 15.06 -18.90 -19.93
N GLN A 547 16.24 -19.40 -20.33
CA GLN A 547 16.43 -20.78 -20.78
C GLN A 547 16.17 -21.80 -19.67
N TRP A 548 16.64 -21.51 -18.44
CA TRP A 548 16.34 -22.31 -17.26
C TRP A 548 14.83 -22.43 -17.03
N ASN A 549 14.11 -21.30 -17.08
CA ASN A 549 12.66 -21.27 -16.93
C ASN A 549 11.95 -22.11 -18.01
N GLU A 550 12.30 -21.91 -19.28
CA GLU A 550 11.72 -22.66 -20.40
C GLU A 550 11.96 -24.17 -20.27
N GLY A 551 13.20 -24.56 -19.94
CA GLY A 551 13.58 -25.96 -19.73
C GLY A 551 12.78 -26.62 -18.60
N LEU A 552 12.59 -25.93 -17.48
CA LEU A 552 11.78 -26.44 -16.38
C LEU A 552 10.32 -26.60 -16.78
N TYR A 553 9.67 -25.62 -17.40
CA TYR A 553 8.28 -25.76 -17.84
C TYR A 553 8.06 -26.92 -18.82
N GLY A 554 9.05 -27.20 -19.69
CA GLY A 554 8.98 -28.31 -20.64
C GLY A 554 9.14 -29.71 -20.03
N LEU A 555 9.85 -29.82 -18.91
CA LEU A 555 10.23 -31.11 -18.31
C LEU A 555 9.58 -31.38 -16.93
N TRP A 556 8.88 -30.41 -16.34
CA TRP A 556 8.40 -30.48 -14.96
C TRP A 556 7.50 -31.70 -14.68
N ASP A 557 6.62 -32.02 -15.63
CA ASP A 557 5.67 -33.12 -15.50
C ASP A 557 6.34 -34.51 -15.48
N ALA A 558 7.61 -34.60 -15.87
CA ALA A 558 8.40 -35.83 -15.79
C ALA A 558 8.98 -36.09 -14.39
N ILE A 559 9.03 -35.07 -13.52
CA ILE A 559 9.51 -35.23 -12.15
C ILE A 559 8.55 -36.13 -11.38
N ARG A 560 9.09 -37.13 -10.67
CA ARG A 560 8.28 -38.03 -9.84
C ARG A 560 8.99 -38.43 -8.56
N PHE A 561 8.20 -38.62 -7.52
CA PHE A 561 8.64 -39.24 -6.28
C PHE A 561 8.63 -40.76 -6.40
N GLY A 562 9.66 -41.39 -5.83
CA GLY A 562 9.75 -42.83 -5.60
C GLY A 562 9.37 -43.19 -4.18
N SER A 563 10.08 -44.15 -3.59
CA SER A 563 9.85 -44.55 -2.20
C SER A 563 10.19 -43.42 -1.22
N LEU A 564 9.25 -43.13 -0.32
CA LEU A 564 9.43 -42.29 0.85
C LEU A 564 9.55 -43.20 2.09
N MET A 565 10.60 -42.97 2.88
CA MET A 565 10.79 -43.58 4.19
C MET A 565 10.87 -42.46 5.21
N ALA A 566 9.98 -42.49 6.19
CA ALA A 566 9.91 -41.51 7.25
C ALA A 566 9.88 -42.26 8.58
N GLY A 567 10.76 -41.87 9.51
CA GLY A 567 10.88 -42.44 10.84
C GLY A 567 11.05 -41.35 11.87
N SER A 568 10.51 -41.59 13.06
CA SER A 568 10.60 -40.67 14.19
C SER A 568 10.96 -41.45 15.45
N ASP A 569 11.88 -40.92 16.24
CA ASP A 569 12.17 -41.37 17.60
C ASP A 569 12.20 -40.17 18.58
N ASP A 570 12.51 -40.42 19.85
CA ASP A 570 12.53 -39.38 20.89
C ASP A 570 13.58 -38.28 20.67
N ARG A 571 14.50 -38.44 19.70
CA ARG A 571 15.63 -37.53 19.44
C ARG A 571 15.59 -36.89 18.07
N GLU A 572 15.06 -37.57 17.06
CA GLU A 572 15.08 -37.08 15.68
C GLU A 572 13.91 -37.59 14.82
N HIS A 573 13.55 -36.76 13.85
CA HIS A 573 12.82 -37.13 12.65
C HIS A 573 13.80 -37.38 11.53
N ARG A 574 13.70 -38.53 10.86
CA ARG A 574 14.49 -38.87 9.68
C ARG A 574 13.57 -39.11 8.51
N VAL A 575 13.76 -38.34 7.45
CA VAL A 575 12.99 -38.46 6.20
C VAL A 575 13.95 -38.70 5.06
N THR A 576 13.68 -39.73 4.28
CA THR A 576 14.43 -40.10 3.09
C THR A 576 13.45 -40.32 1.95
N VAL A 577 13.73 -39.73 0.79
CA VAL A 577 12.84 -39.80 -0.38
C VAL A 577 13.65 -40.00 -1.65
N GLN A 578 13.14 -40.86 -2.53
CA GLN A 578 13.67 -41.01 -3.88
C GLN A 578 13.02 -39.98 -4.79
N VAL A 579 13.81 -39.25 -5.58
CA VAL A 579 13.29 -38.28 -6.56
C VAL A 579 13.93 -38.57 -7.92
N TYR A 580 13.09 -38.73 -8.94
CA TYR A 580 13.50 -38.89 -10.33
C TYR A 580 13.26 -37.57 -11.06
N LEU A 581 14.32 -36.99 -11.62
CA LEU A 581 14.31 -35.66 -12.25
C LEU A 581 14.29 -35.71 -13.78
N ASP A 582 14.37 -36.91 -14.35
CA ASP A 582 14.39 -37.15 -15.80
C ASP A 582 15.47 -36.33 -16.52
N GLY A 583 15.12 -35.31 -17.29
CA GLY A 583 16.07 -34.43 -17.97
C GLY A 583 16.55 -33.20 -17.19
N ILE A 584 16.03 -32.95 -15.99
CA ILE A 584 16.29 -31.70 -15.24
C ILE A 584 17.58 -31.80 -14.41
N ASP A 585 18.44 -30.80 -14.50
CA ASP A 585 19.65 -30.75 -13.68
C ASP A 585 19.28 -30.74 -12.18
N PRO A 586 19.84 -31.63 -11.36
CA PRO A 586 19.60 -31.64 -9.92
C PRO A 586 19.94 -30.34 -9.19
N ASP A 587 20.80 -29.48 -9.76
CA ASP A 587 21.13 -28.17 -9.20
C ASP A 587 20.05 -27.10 -9.52
N ASP A 588 19.19 -27.34 -10.52
CA ASP A 588 18.09 -26.46 -10.93
C ASP A 588 16.82 -26.61 -10.09
N VAL A 589 16.84 -27.48 -9.07
CA VAL A 589 15.73 -27.73 -8.16
C VAL A 589 16.20 -27.82 -6.71
N ARG A 590 15.24 -27.68 -5.78
CA ARG A 590 15.40 -28.04 -4.37
C ARG A 590 14.31 -29.03 -3.99
N VAL A 591 14.72 -30.07 -3.26
CA VAL A 591 13.79 -30.98 -2.58
C VAL A 591 13.71 -30.52 -1.14
N GLN A 592 12.50 -30.23 -0.67
CA GLN A 592 12.26 -29.58 0.61
C GLN A 592 11.26 -30.38 1.44
N LEU A 593 11.45 -30.37 2.75
CA LEU A 593 10.46 -30.82 3.73
C LEU A 593 9.77 -29.58 4.30
N TYR A 594 8.47 -29.43 4.04
CA TYR A 594 7.69 -28.25 4.40
C TYR A 594 6.58 -28.59 5.40
N ALA A 595 6.33 -27.73 6.38
CA ALA A 595 5.16 -27.76 7.23
C ALA A 595 4.54 -26.37 7.39
N ASP A 596 3.21 -26.32 7.36
CA ASP A 596 2.45 -25.09 7.60
C ASP A 596 2.73 -24.54 9.01
N PRO A 597 2.62 -23.21 9.20
CA PRO A 597 2.87 -22.58 10.49
C PRO A 597 1.92 -23.12 11.56
N LEU A 598 2.45 -23.35 12.76
CA LEU A 598 1.63 -23.45 13.97
C LEU A 598 1.12 -22.06 14.35
N GLU A 599 0.06 -22.00 15.15
CA GLU A 599 -0.52 -20.74 15.61
C GLU A 599 0.55 -19.83 16.25
N GLY A 600 0.77 -18.65 15.66
CA GLY A 600 1.77 -17.67 16.12
C GLY A 600 3.22 -17.95 15.70
N SER A 601 3.46 -18.87 14.75
CA SER A 601 4.81 -19.19 14.23
C SER A 601 4.90 -18.99 12.71
N GLU A 602 6.12 -19.01 12.19
CA GLU A 602 6.40 -19.02 10.74
C GLU A 602 6.36 -20.45 10.18
N PRO A 603 6.11 -20.65 8.87
CA PRO A 603 6.21 -21.96 8.25
C PRO A 603 7.62 -22.55 8.42
N GLU A 604 7.68 -23.87 8.54
CA GLU A 604 8.95 -24.59 8.55
C GLU A 604 9.25 -25.11 7.14
N CYS A 605 10.39 -24.72 6.57
CA CYS A 605 10.85 -25.19 5.28
C CYS A 605 12.33 -25.55 5.36
N HIS A 606 12.64 -26.83 5.13
CA HIS A 606 13.99 -27.36 5.29
C HIS A 606 14.45 -28.01 3.98
N ASP A 607 15.59 -27.57 3.45
CA ASP A 607 16.22 -28.18 2.28
C ASP A 607 16.74 -29.58 2.63
N MET A 608 16.35 -30.59 1.84
CA MET A 608 16.85 -31.95 1.97
C MET A 608 18.20 -32.10 1.26
N VAL A 609 19.12 -32.85 1.86
CA VAL A 609 20.45 -33.10 1.31
C VAL A 609 20.36 -34.11 0.18
N ARG A 610 20.88 -33.75 -1.00
CA ARG A 610 21.03 -34.68 -2.14
C ARG A 610 22.12 -35.71 -1.81
N GLY A 611 21.70 -36.96 -1.69
CA GLY A 611 22.56 -38.12 -1.48
C GLY A 611 23.02 -38.76 -2.79
N GLN A 612 23.25 -40.07 -2.74
CA GLN A 612 23.78 -40.83 -3.88
C GLN A 612 22.76 -40.99 -5.02
N PRO A 613 23.22 -41.12 -6.28
CA PRO A 613 22.38 -41.53 -7.39
C PRO A 613 21.72 -42.89 -7.13
N LEU A 614 20.48 -43.06 -7.57
CA LEU A 614 19.74 -44.31 -7.45
C LEU A 614 20.27 -45.33 -8.46
N ALA A 615 20.57 -46.54 -7.97
CA ALA A 615 21.08 -47.62 -8.81
C ALA A 615 20.08 -47.98 -9.92
N GLY A 616 20.54 -47.96 -11.17
CA GLY A 616 19.73 -48.29 -12.35
C GLY A 616 18.77 -47.19 -12.81
N ALA A 617 18.81 -46.00 -12.22
CA ALA A 617 18.05 -44.84 -12.66
C ALA A 617 18.98 -43.81 -13.32
N VAL A 618 18.55 -43.26 -14.47
CA VAL A 618 19.17 -42.06 -15.04
C VAL A 618 18.55 -40.86 -14.33
N ASN A 619 19.39 -39.99 -13.76
CA ASN A 619 18.99 -38.75 -13.10
C ASN A 619 17.97 -38.92 -11.96
N GLY A 620 18.12 -39.99 -11.17
CA GLY A 620 17.37 -40.22 -9.93
C GLY A 620 18.30 -40.18 -8.73
N TYR A 621 17.89 -39.55 -7.64
CA TYR A 621 18.70 -39.37 -6.43
C TYR A 621 17.90 -39.68 -5.16
N LEU A 622 18.63 -40.09 -4.13
CA LEU A 622 18.11 -40.13 -2.77
C LEU A 622 18.26 -38.74 -2.14
N TYR A 623 17.22 -38.24 -1.48
CA TYR A 623 17.28 -37.03 -0.68
C TYR A 623 16.99 -37.37 0.77
N GLU A 624 17.74 -36.78 1.71
CA GLU A 624 17.60 -37.08 3.13
C GLU A 624 17.66 -35.82 3.99
N ILE A 625 16.96 -35.86 5.12
CA ILE A 625 17.06 -34.86 6.17
C ILE A 625 16.84 -35.49 7.54
N VAL A 626 17.52 -34.92 8.54
CA VAL A 626 17.35 -35.26 9.96
C VAL A 626 17.03 -33.96 10.70
N LEU A 627 15.90 -33.94 11.43
CA LEU A 627 15.42 -32.78 12.16
C LEU A 627 15.14 -33.15 13.62
N PRO A 628 15.27 -32.21 14.58
CA PRO A 628 14.78 -32.43 15.93
C PRO A 628 13.24 -32.61 15.93
N PRO A 629 12.66 -33.43 16.83
CA PRO A 629 11.23 -33.73 16.85
C PRO A 629 10.43 -32.62 17.57
N THR A 630 10.51 -31.40 17.05
CA THR A 630 9.83 -30.21 17.61
C THR A 630 8.32 -30.23 17.43
N ARG A 631 7.82 -30.96 16.43
CA ARG A 631 6.40 -31.16 16.10
C ARG A 631 6.16 -32.53 15.47
N PRO A 632 4.91 -33.03 15.38
CA PRO A 632 4.63 -34.33 14.76
C PRO A 632 5.16 -34.46 13.33
N LEU A 633 5.74 -35.62 12.99
CA LEU A 633 6.28 -35.85 11.64
C LEU A 633 5.21 -35.77 10.54
N GLY A 634 3.95 -36.09 10.87
CA GLY A 634 2.82 -36.02 9.95
C GLY A 634 2.43 -34.61 9.52
N ASP A 635 2.98 -33.57 10.17
CA ASP A 635 2.77 -32.18 9.77
C ASP A 635 3.61 -31.79 8.54
N TYR A 636 4.62 -32.60 8.21
CA TYR A 636 5.56 -32.31 7.13
C TYR A 636 5.18 -33.02 5.84
N THR A 637 5.34 -32.33 4.72
CA THR A 637 5.20 -32.88 3.36
C THR A 637 6.42 -32.54 2.52
N VAL A 638 6.90 -33.50 1.75
CA VAL A 638 8.01 -33.30 0.81
C VAL A 638 7.51 -32.58 -0.45
N ARG A 639 8.31 -31.65 -0.98
CA ARG A 639 8.09 -31.02 -2.28
C ARG A 639 9.37 -30.87 -3.10
N VAL A 640 9.21 -30.67 -4.40
CA VAL A 640 10.24 -30.16 -5.32
C VAL A 640 9.84 -28.76 -5.77
N VAL A 641 10.77 -27.83 -5.71
CA VAL A 641 10.62 -26.45 -6.20
C VAL A 641 11.79 -26.07 -7.12
N PRO A 642 11.57 -25.17 -8.09
CA PRO A 642 12.64 -24.61 -8.91
C PRO A 642 13.71 -23.94 -8.06
N HIS A 643 14.96 -23.98 -8.52
CA HIS A 643 16.07 -23.26 -7.91
C HIS A 643 17.01 -22.69 -8.96
N HIS A 644 17.28 -21.40 -8.86
CA HIS A 644 18.38 -20.76 -9.54
C HIS A 644 18.94 -19.68 -8.61
N PRO A 645 20.26 -19.62 -8.35
CA PRO A 645 20.83 -18.73 -7.33
C PRO A 645 20.47 -17.24 -7.49
N LEU A 646 20.24 -16.82 -8.74
CA LEU A 646 19.93 -15.44 -9.11
C LEU A 646 18.48 -15.23 -9.57
N ALA A 647 17.59 -16.23 -9.41
CA ALA A 647 16.16 -16.08 -9.66
C ALA A 647 15.37 -16.02 -8.34
N ARG A 648 14.22 -15.35 -8.34
CA ARG A 648 13.29 -15.24 -7.21
C ARG A 648 12.14 -16.22 -7.38
N VAL A 649 12.22 -17.38 -6.75
CA VAL A 649 11.13 -18.37 -6.71
C VAL A 649 10.23 -18.08 -5.49
N PRO A 650 8.90 -18.05 -5.62
CA PRO A 650 8.09 -18.46 -6.78
C PRO A 650 7.74 -17.34 -7.79
N LEU A 651 8.26 -16.12 -7.60
CA LEU A 651 7.88 -14.96 -8.43
C LEU A 651 8.28 -15.09 -9.91
N GLU A 652 9.41 -15.74 -10.19
CA GLU A 652 9.97 -15.94 -11.54
C GLU A 652 9.69 -17.33 -12.12
N ASN A 653 9.39 -18.30 -11.27
CA ASN A 653 8.95 -19.63 -11.64
C ASN A 653 8.06 -20.19 -10.53
N ASN A 654 6.79 -20.41 -10.84
CA ASN A 654 5.78 -20.83 -9.86
C ASN A 654 5.51 -22.35 -9.88
N LEU A 655 6.33 -23.14 -10.59
CA LEU A 655 6.23 -24.59 -10.57
C LEU A 655 6.46 -25.14 -9.15
N ILE A 656 5.70 -26.17 -8.79
CA ILE A 656 5.82 -26.87 -7.51
C ILE A 656 5.26 -28.27 -7.65
N LEU A 657 5.98 -29.26 -7.12
CA LEU A 657 5.54 -30.64 -7.08
C LEU A 657 5.54 -31.16 -5.64
N TRP A 658 4.35 -31.36 -5.08
CA TRP A 658 4.16 -32.02 -3.79
C TRP A 658 4.18 -33.54 -3.92
N GLN A 659 4.78 -34.21 -2.94
CA GLN A 659 4.64 -35.65 -2.76
C GLN A 659 3.17 -35.97 -2.46
N ARG A 660 2.64 -36.99 -3.16
CA ARG A 660 1.25 -37.43 -3.04
C ARG A 660 1.13 -38.68 -2.21
#